data_AF-A0A2E2B3J7-F1
#
_entry.id   AF-A0A2E2B3J7-F1
#
_cell.length_a   1.000
_cell.length_b   1.000
_cell.length_c   1.000
_cell.angle_alpha   90.00
_cell.angle_beta   90.00
_cell.angle_gamma   90.00
#
_symmetry.space_group_name_H-M   'P 1'
#
loop_
_entity.id
_entity.type
_entity.pdbx_description
1 polymer ?
#
loop_
_entity_poly.entity_id
_entity_poly.type
_entity_poly.pdbx_seq_one_letter_code
_entity_poly.pdbx_strand_id
1 'polypeptide(L)'
;MGHCNESESLMMNIAVITCAVLELEIDALAAEVGGLVHVEKLEQGLHNEPAKLRDALQLAINRVESEHAVDAIVLGYGLCSRGIEGVRASRCKLVVARAHDCITLLLGSRQRYAEYVTEHPGTYWYSPGWNKHHTPPGPQRYQKLLDQYTEKYGQDNAEYLMETEQHWFTTYDRATYVHLTVGASDDDKQYTRDCAHWLKWNYDEQQGDPQLIRDLLSGQWDDQRFLVLQPGQSIEMSGDDRVVRAVDHASALHVHMPDAEHVLPLKNKDDLHKPLSQLLRQHGLPLNTRCGERSLCDGCLIELRDGQLQLMQDDGQTVCANGQPVTIKACDYRVGQANHQSVVIHVPRRSTTAYKPAVLDVCRINVPFAHQPLVTYTDARHLAITVDIGTTTVAMLLVDLRDGQILDRATAFNKQMHHGDDVLTRINLCTVDKAMIQKLQQELVNHTFEPLIDELLKKSGFSRENLAGMSAAGNATMLHLLAGVDPSPMGIMPFEPTFLEHRQCDWQAIGLTWDQAWGDAPALHLLPGAAAYVGADLVAGFLASGQCYDTGPSLLVDVGTNGEIIFKHNDTLLGCATAAGPAFEGAGLKAGIRAGDGAVSHIQIATDPIAFDLQVIGETQPIGMCGSAYIDLLARGRTSGVIDDRGHFDIKRFPDLSSRIKCEEGRSPTLHLGHGLYVSEAEIARLLQAKAAIAAGILTLLDKAGVHVTDIKRLYLAGGFGMHVDLQSAIDSGLLPGFRLDQIQLVGNTSLAGSYMGMMDRDLMQVMSEQAQRIDVLELNTEPAFEDHYIDQLML
;
A
#
# COMPACT_ATOMS: atom_id res chain seq x y z
N MET A 1 -37.30 -56.83 48.77
CA MET A 1 -36.08 -56.18 48.24
C MET A 1 -36.46 -55.60 46.88
N GLY A 2 -36.23 -54.31 46.70
CA GLY A 2 -36.91 -53.46 45.72
C GLY A 2 -36.48 -53.63 44.26
N HIS A 3 -37.37 -53.15 43.39
CA HIS A 3 -37.15 -52.80 41.99
C HIS A 3 -36.24 -51.58 41.85
N CYS A 4 -35.44 -51.53 40.77
CA CYS A 4 -35.30 -50.38 39.85
C CYS A 4 -34.24 -50.68 38.76
N ASN A 5 -34.63 -50.65 37.48
CA ASN A 5 -34.20 -49.61 36.52
C ASN A 5 -34.54 -50.03 35.08
N GLU A 6 -35.54 -49.33 34.54
CA GLU A 6 -35.83 -49.20 33.12
C GLU A 6 -34.80 -48.25 32.46
N SER A 7 -34.64 -48.42 31.16
CA SER A 7 -33.78 -47.64 30.27
C SER A 7 -34.21 -46.18 30.15
N GLU A 8 -33.41 -45.24 30.65
CA GLU A 8 -33.48 -43.83 30.25
C GLU A 8 -32.88 -43.68 28.85
N SER A 9 -33.71 -43.43 27.83
CA SER A 9 -33.22 -42.81 26.60
C SER A 9 -32.83 -41.37 26.92
N LEU A 10 -31.55 -41.02 26.78
CA LEU A 10 -31.09 -39.62 26.88
C LEU A 10 -31.91 -38.76 25.92
N MET A 11 -32.74 -37.87 26.47
CA MET A 11 -33.49 -36.88 25.68
C MET A 11 -32.50 -35.91 25.04
N MET A 12 -32.60 -35.71 23.72
CA MET A 12 -31.76 -34.78 22.95
C MET A 12 -32.17 -33.34 23.23
N ASN A 13 -31.21 -32.46 23.51
CA ASN A 13 -31.45 -31.03 23.70
C ASN A 13 -31.53 -30.33 22.35
N ILE A 14 -32.73 -29.87 21.97
CA ILE A 14 -33.01 -29.22 20.69
C ILE A 14 -33.26 -27.73 20.92
N ALA A 15 -32.68 -26.89 20.06
CA ALA A 15 -33.07 -25.49 19.92
C ALA A 15 -33.69 -25.23 18.55
N VAL A 16 -34.66 -24.32 18.50
CA VAL A 16 -35.37 -23.96 17.26
C VAL A 16 -35.04 -22.51 16.89
N ILE A 17 -34.71 -22.27 15.63
CA ILE A 17 -34.64 -20.91 15.05
C ILE A 17 -35.73 -20.81 13.99
N THR A 18 -36.70 -19.92 14.17
CA THR A 18 -37.89 -19.83 13.31
C THR A 18 -38.23 -18.39 12.92
N CYS A 19 -38.98 -18.23 11.83
CA CYS A 19 -39.55 -16.96 11.42
C CYS A 19 -40.73 -16.60 12.33
N ALA A 20 -40.90 -15.31 12.64
CA ALA A 20 -42.07 -14.80 13.37
C ALA A 20 -43.42 -15.26 12.78
N VAL A 21 -43.47 -15.52 11.47
CA VAL A 21 -44.66 -16.02 10.75
C VAL A 21 -45.09 -17.42 11.21
N LEU A 22 -44.18 -18.26 11.69
CA LEU A 22 -44.49 -19.60 12.20
C LEU A 22 -44.49 -19.66 13.73
N GLU A 23 -44.44 -18.51 14.41
CA GLU A 23 -44.31 -18.49 15.86
C GLU A 23 -45.50 -19.14 16.57
N LEU A 24 -46.72 -18.99 16.04
CA LEU A 24 -47.93 -19.49 16.67
C LEU A 24 -47.95 -21.02 16.63
N GLU A 25 -47.62 -21.58 15.47
CA GLU A 25 -47.54 -23.01 15.23
C GLU A 25 -46.38 -23.64 16.02
N ILE A 26 -45.21 -23.01 16.02
CA ILE A 26 -44.03 -23.49 16.74
C ILE A 26 -44.26 -23.43 18.25
N ASP A 27 -44.79 -22.33 18.80
CA ASP A 27 -45.03 -22.20 20.24
C ASP A 27 -46.08 -23.21 20.72
N ALA A 28 -47.15 -23.41 19.95
CA ALA A 28 -48.20 -24.37 20.30
C ALA A 28 -47.69 -25.81 20.28
N LEU A 29 -46.95 -26.19 19.24
CA LEU A 29 -46.39 -27.54 19.13
C LEU A 29 -45.23 -27.77 20.10
N ALA A 30 -44.40 -26.76 20.37
CA ALA A 30 -43.31 -26.83 21.34
C ALA A 30 -43.79 -27.26 22.74
N ALA A 31 -45.00 -26.88 23.14
CA ALA A 31 -45.60 -27.30 24.40
C ALA A 31 -45.95 -28.80 24.46
N GLU A 32 -46.05 -29.47 23.31
CA GLU A 32 -46.39 -30.90 23.18
C GLU A 32 -45.15 -31.80 23.10
N VAL A 33 -43.94 -31.24 22.92
CA VAL A 33 -42.71 -32.01 22.65
C VAL A 33 -41.70 -31.89 23.79
N GLY A 34 -41.13 -33.01 24.25
CA GLY A 34 -40.03 -33.02 25.22
C GLY A 34 -38.65 -32.81 24.57
N GLY A 35 -37.73 -32.14 25.26
CA GLY A 35 -36.34 -31.95 24.82
C GLY A 35 -36.03 -30.58 24.18
N LEU A 36 -37.02 -29.70 24.04
CA LEU A 36 -36.82 -28.34 23.53
C LEU A 36 -36.29 -27.42 24.63
N VAL A 37 -35.10 -26.84 24.43
CA VAL A 37 -34.42 -26.00 25.45
C VAL A 37 -34.40 -24.51 25.09
N HIS A 38 -34.60 -24.15 23.82
CA HIS A 38 -34.61 -22.76 23.37
C HIS A 38 -35.42 -22.57 22.07
N VAL A 39 -36.08 -21.43 21.94
CA VAL A 39 -36.75 -20.99 20.70
C VAL A 39 -36.31 -19.55 20.39
N GLU A 40 -35.52 -19.39 19.33
CA GLU A 40 -35.12 -18.09 18.79
C GLU A 40 -36.04 -17.71 17.63
N LYS A 41 -36.58 -16.48 17.68
CA LYS A 41 -37.51 -15.96 16.68
C LYS A 41 -36.85 -14.81 15.93
N LEU A 42 -36.79 -14.92 14.60
CA LEU A 42 -36.30 -13.83 13.75
C LEU A 42 -37.47 -13.04 13.17
N GLU A 43 -37.20 -11.76 12.90
CA GLU A 43 -38.20 -10.80 12.40
C GLU A 43 -38.82 -11.24 11.06
N GLN A 44 -40.09 -10.84 10.86
CA GLN A 44 -40.80 -11.06 9.62
C GLN A 44 -40.15 -10.24 8.48
N GLY A 45 -40.22 -10.77 7.25
CA GLY A 45 -39.83 -10.03 6.05
C GLY A 45 -38.40 -10.29 5.56
N LEU A 46 -37.54 -10.92 6.38
CA LEU A 46 -36.16 -11.27 5.99
C LEU A 46 -36.09 -12.16 4.73
N HIS A 47 -37.12 -12.97 4.46
CA HIS A 47 -37.17 -13.81 3.24
C HIS A 47 -37.19 -13.01 1.92
N ASN A 48 -37.55 -11.71 1.95
CA ASN A 48 -37.46 -10.81 0.81
C ASN A 48 -36.03 -10.33 0.55
N GLU A 49 -35.13 -10.51 1.51
CA GLU A 49 -33.72 -10.13 1.45
C GLU A 49 -32.84 -11.34 1.82
N PRO A 50 -32.69 -12.34 0.92
CA PRO A 50 -32.07 -13.63 1.24
C PRO A 50 -30.67 -13.54 1.85
N ALA A 51 -29.87 -12.54 1.47
CA ALA A 51 -28.56 -12.28 2.08
C ALA A 51 -28.68 -11.88 3.56
N LYS A 52 -29.57 -10.94 3.89
CA LYS A 52 -29.82 -10.53 5.29
C LYS A 52 -30.38 -11.67 6.12
N LEU A 53 -31.29 -12.48 5.55
CA LEU A 53 -31.79 -13.68 6.22
C LEU A 53 -30.66 -14.65 6.57
N ARG A 54 -29.74 -14.88 5.63
CA ARG A 54 -28.58 -15.76 5.82
C ARG A 54 -27.68 -15.28 6.96
N ASP A 55 -27.37 -14.00 6.99
CA ASP A 55 -26.54 -13.40 8.03
C ASP A 55 -27.23 -13.48 9.40
N ALA A 56 -28.52 -13.14 9.46
CA ALA A 56 -29.32 -13.22 10.68
C ALA A 56 -29.42 -14.65 11.21
N LEU A 57 -29.63 -15.63 10.32
CA LEU A 57 -29.64 -17.05 10.67
C LEU A 57 -28.28 -17.53 11.18
N GLN A 58 -27.18 -17.15 10.52
CA GLN A 58 -25.85 -17.56 10.95
C GLN A 58 -25.50 -16.95 12.33
N LEU A 59 -25.88 -15.69 12.57
CA LEU A 59 -25.71 -15.05 13.87
C LEU A 59 -26.55 -15.74 14.95
N ALA A 60 -27.80 -16.10 14.66
CA ALA A 60 -28.67 -16.84 15.57
C ALA A 60 -28.09 -18.24 15.89
N ILE A 61 -27.63 -18.98 14.86
CA ILE A 61 -26.97 -20.27 15.05
C ILE A 61 -25.76 -20.14 15.97
N ASN A 62 -24.86 -19.18 15.69
CA ASN A 62 -23.67 -18.93 16.50
C ASN A 62 -24.03 -18.59 17.95
N ARG A 63 -25.05 -17.75 18.14
CA ARG A 63 -25.54 -17.35 19.47
C ARG A 63 -26.06 -18.56 20.24
N VAL A 64 -26.96 -19.34 19.64
CA VAL A 64 -27.51 -20.56 20.26
C VAL A 64 -26.41 -21.56 20.62
N GLU A 65 -25.43 -21.77 19.75
CA GLU A 65 -24.29 -22.66 20.04
C GLU A 65 -23.45 -22.17 21.22
N SER A 66 -23.30 -20.86 21.37
CA SER A 66 -22.51 -20.25 22.44
C SER A 66 -23.23 -20.20 23.79
N GLU A 67 -24.54 -19.95 23.79
CA GLU A 67 -25.33 -19.66 25.00
C GLU A 67 -26.04 -20.89 25.56
N HIS A 68 -26.29 -21.91 24.73
CA HIS A 68 -27.06 -23.09 25.10
C HIS A 68 -26.31 -24.40 24.87
N ALA A 69 -26.53 -25.36 25.77
CA ALA A 69 -26.04 -26.73 25.64
C ALA A 69 -27.02 -27.54 24.77
N VAL A 70 -26.85 -27.43 23.46
CA VAL A 70 -27.71 -28.06 22.44
C VAL A 70 -26.97 -29.16 21.68
N ASP A 71 -27.69 -30.25 21.40
CA ASP A 71 -27.21 -31.37 20.56
C ASP A 71 -27.55 -31.12 19.08
N ALA A 72 -28.65 -30.39 18.83
CA ALA A 72 -29.09 -30.01 17.50
C ALA A 72 -29.82 -28.66 17.49
N ILE A 73 -29.62 -27.91 16.40
CA ILE A 73 -30.41 -26.72 16.06
C ILE A 73 -31.31 -27.09 14.88
N VAL A 74 -32.61 -26.86 15.01
CA VAL A 74 -33.59 -27.05 13.93
C VAL A 74 -34.04 -25.71 13.37
N LEU A 75 -34.08 -25.60 12.05
CA LEU A 75 -34.52 -24.40 11.36
C LEU A 75 -35.99 -24.53 10.97
N GLY A 76 -36.84 -23.68 11.54
CA GLY A 76 -38.24 -23.47 11.15
C GLY A 76 -38.37 -22.70 9.84
N TYR A 77 -37.61 -23.09 8.82
CA TYR A 77 -37.49 -22.43 7.53
C TYR A 77 -37.54 -23.45 6.39
N GLY A 78 -38.05 -23.03 5.24
CA GLY A 78 -37.76 -23.67 3.96
C GLY A 78 -36.53 -23.03 3.30
N LEU A 79 -36.30 -23.29 2.01
CA LEU A 79 -35.22 -22.66 1.25
C LEU A 79 -35.35 -21.13 1.20
N CYS A 80 -36.57 -20.58 1.28
CA CYS A 80 -36.87 -19.15 1.48
C CYS A 80 -36.05 -18.24 0.55
N SER A 81 -36.21 -18.42 -0.77
CA SER A 81 -35.45 -17.68 -1.79
C SER A 81 -33.92 -17.83 -1.68
N ARG A 82 -33.46 -19.01 -1.24
CA ARG A 82 -32.05 -19.35 -0.95
C ARG A 82 -31.46 -18.59 0.26
N GLY A 83 -32.31 -18.10 1.15
CA GLY A 83 -31.90 -17.40 2.35
C GLY A 83 -31.21 -18.27 3.40
N ILE A 84 -31.47 -19.59 3.39
CA ILE A 84 -30.79 -20.54 4.29
C ILE A 84 -29.51 -21.13 3.69
N GLU A 85 -29.19 -20.83 2.43
CA GLU A 85 -28.04 -21.44 1.75
C GLU A 85 -26.72 -20.93 2.34
N GLY A 86 -25.78 -21.82 2.61
CA GLY A 86 -24.46 -21.51 3.18
C GLY A 86 -24.40 -21.42 4.70
N VAL A 87 -25.53 -21.44 5.42
CA VAL A 87 -25.51 -21.44 6.89
C VAL A 87 -24.98 -22.78 7.43
N ARG A 88 -24.27 -22.73 8.56
CA ARG A 88 -23.61 -23.89 9.17
C ARG A 88 -23.56 -23.79 10.69
N ALA A 89 -23.54 -24.93 11.37
CA ALA A 89 -23.24 -25.04 12.80
C ALA A 89 -21.81 -25.56 12.98
N SER A 90 -21.10 -25.08 14.00
CA SER A 90 -19.69 -25.39 14.24
C SER A 90 -19.48 -26.57 15.18
N ARG A 91 -20.42 -26.81 16.10
CA ARG A 91 -20.33 -27.80 17.18
C ARG A 91 -21.46 -28.82 17.15
N CYS A 92 -22.70 -28.38 16.96
CA CYS A 92 -23.88 -29.25 16.99
C CYS A 92 -24.40 -29.61 15.60
N LYS A 93 -25.37 -30.52 15.52
CA LYS A 93 -26.07 -30.81 14.27
C LYS A 93 -26.93 -29.62 13.86
N LEU A 94 -27.05 -29.38 12.57
CA LEU A 94 -28.04 -28.45 12.02
C LEU A 94 -29.06 -29.25 11.22
N VAL A 95 -30.35 -29.00 11.44
CA VAL A 95 -31.44 -29.76 10.82
C VAL A 95 -32.44 -28.81 10.16
N VAL A 96 -32.87 -29.16 8.95
CA VAL A 96 -33.88 -28.40 8.21
C VAL A 96 -34.82 -29.35 7.46
N ALA A 97 -36.08 -28.95 7.27
CA ALA A 97 -37.01 -29.66 6.41
C ALA A 97 -36.63 -29.47 4.93
N ARG A 98 -36.83 -30.50 4.10
CA ARG A 98 -36.66 -30.43 2.64
C ARG A 98 -37.85 -29.70 2.00
N ALA A 99 -37.90 -28.39 2.23
CA ALA A 99 -39.00 -27.50 1.87
C ALA A 99 -38.52 -26.31 1.01
N HIS A 100 -39.29 -25.90 0.01
CA HIS A 100 -38.96 -24.73 -0.82
C HIS A 100 -39.22 -23.42 -0.06
N ASP A 101 -40.27 -23.38 0.75
CA ASP A 101 -40.67 -22.23 1.56
C ASP A 101 -41.42 -22.67 2.83
N CYS A 102 -41.87 -21.69 3.63
CA CYS A 102 -42.64 -21.94 4.85
C CYS A 102 -44.05 -22.51 4.57
N ILE A 103 -44.60 -22.36 3.37
CA ILE A 103 -45.92 -22.92 3.04
C ILE A 103 -45.86 -24.44 3.01
N THR A 104 -44.74 -25.02 2.57
CA THR A 104 -44.52 -26.47 2.67
C THR A 104 -44.62 -26.96 4.12
N LEU A 105 -44.10 -26.20 5.09
CA LEU A 105 -44.21 -26.50 6.52
C LEU A 105 -45.66 -26.42 7.01
N LEU A 106 -46.42 -25.43 6.53
CA LEU A 106 -47.82 -25.25 6.89
C LEU A 106 -48.75 -26.28 6.23
N LEU A 107 -48.49 -26.73 5.00
CA LEU A 107 -49.27 -27.80 4.35
C LEU A 107 -48.92 -29.19 4.91
N GLY A 108 -47.75 -29.34 5.54
CA GLY A 108 -47.24 -30.57 6.12
C GLY A 108 -46.62 -31.55 5.12
N SER A 109 -46.62 -31.23 3.82
CA SER A 109 -46.10 -32.11 2.78
C SER A 109 -45.61 -31.34 1.55
N ARG A 110 -44.38 -31.66 1.13
CA ARG A 110 -43.81 -31.16 -0.13
C ARG A 110 -44.61 -31.61 -1.35
N GLN A 111 -45.11 -32.84 -1.34
CA GLN A 111 -45.95 -33.36 -2.42
C GLN A 111 -47.24 -32.55 -2.52
N ARG A 112 -47.91 -32.31 -1.38
CA ARG A 112 -49.14 -31.52 -1.33
C ARG A 112 -48.93 -30.08 -1.80
N TYR A 113 -47.80 -29.47 -1.42
CA TYR A 113 -47.40 -28.15 -1.94
C TYR A 113 -47.21 -28.16 -3.46
N ALA A 114 -46.45 -29.12 -3.98
CA ALA A 114 -46.16 -29.22 -5.42
C ALA A 114 -47.42 -29.48 -6.25
N GLU A 115 -48.29 -30.39 -5.82
CA GLU A 115 -49.59 -30.67 -6.46
C GLU A 115 -50.45 -29.40 -6.50
N TYR A 116 -50.54 -28.69 -5.37
CA TYR A 116 -51.35 -27.49 -5.26
C TYR A 116 -50.85 -26.34 -6.15
N VAL A 117 -49.56 -26.02 -6.11
CA VAL A 117 -48.97 -24.95 -6.92
C VAL A 117 -49.02 -25.29 -8.41
N THR A 118 -48.97 -26.57 -8.77
CA THR A 118 -49.15 -27.02 -10.17
C THR A 118 -50.58 -26.80 -10.66
N GLU A 119 -51.57 -27.10 -9.81
CA GLU A 119 -52.99 -26.87 -10.13
C GLU A 119 -53.36 -25.38 -10.10
N HIS A 120 -52.71 -24.60 -9.23
CA HIS A 120 -53.01 -23.20 -8.94
C HIS A 120 -51.73 -22.32 -8.90
N PRO A 121 -51.08 -22.09 -10.04
CA PRO A 121 -49.80 -21.36 -10.10
C PRO A 121 -49.90 -19.87 -9.72
N GLY A 122 -51.09 -19.26 -9.79
CA GLY A 122 -51.37 -17.87 -9.43
C GLY A 122 -51.76 -17.65 -7.96
N THR A 123 -51.30 -18.51 -7.05
CA THR A 123 -51.70 -18.47 -5.63
C THR A 123 -50.86 -17.49 -4.81
N TYR A 124 -51.52 -16.53 -4.17
CA TYR A 124 -50.96 -15.75 -3.05
C TYR A 124 -51.43 -16.36 -1.73
N TRP A 125 -50.49 -16.72 -0.86
CA TRP A 125 -50.80 -17.38 0.40
C TRP A 125 -51.13 -16.36 1.51
N TYR A 126 -52.03 -16.72 2.40
CA TYR A 126 -52.37 -16.02 3.63
C TYR A 126 -52.29 -17.05 4.76
N SER A 127 -51.87 -16.64 5.95
CA SER A 127 -51.81 -17.52 7.13
C SER A 127 -52.03 -16.69 8.40
N PRO A 128 -52.36 -17.32 9.55
CA PRO A 128 -52.47 -16.61 10.82
C PRO A 128 -51.25 -15.74 11.13
N GLY A 129 -50.04 -16.30 11.01
CA GLY A 129 -48.81 -15.56 11.28
C GLY A 129 -48.49 -14.49 10.23
N TRP A 130 -48.83 -14.70 8.96
CA TRP A 130 -48.65 -13.65 7.94
C TRP A 130 -49.60 -12.48 8.15
N ASN A 131 -50.88 -12.73 8.44
CA ASN A 131 -51.84 -11.67 8.70
C ASN A 131 -51.49 -10.88 9.98
N LYS A 132 -50.86 -11.54 10.96
CA LYS A 132 -50.39 -10.90 12.20
C LYS A 132 -49.19 -9.99 11.99
N HIS A 133 -48.17 -10.46 11.28
CA HIS A 133 -46.87 -9.78 11.17
C HIS A 133 -46.70 -8.96 9.89
N HIS A 134 -47.61 -9.08 8.93
CA HIS A 134 -47.56 -8.40 7.65
C HIS A 134 -48.93 -7.84 7.26
N THR A 135 -48.95 -6.75 6.49
CA THR A 135 -50.18 -6.29 5.83
C THR A 135 -50.19 -6.80 4.39
N PRO A 136 -50.87 -7.92 4.11
CA PRO A 136 -50.88 -8.53 2.78
C PRO A 136 -51.58 -7.63 1.75
N PRO A 137 -51.45 -7.93 0.44
CA PRO A 137 -52.21 -7.27 -0.62
C PRO A 137 -53.70 -7.19 -0.27
N GLY A 138 -54.26 -5.98 -0.35
CA GLY A 138 -55.62 -5.71 0.05
C GLY A 138 -55.87 -4.23 0.32
N PRO A 139 -57.12 -3.85 0.63
CA PRO A 139 -57.53 -2.45 0.76
C PRO A 139 -56.77 -1.71 1.86
N GLN A 140 -56.43 -2.40 2.96
CA GLN A 140 -55.68 -1.80 4.07
C GLN A 140 -54.24 -1.46 3.69
N ARG A 141 -53.56 -2.37 2.98
CA ARG A 141 -52.19 -2.13 2.48
C ARG A 141 -52.18 -0.97 1.49
N TYR A 142 -53.16 -0.94 0.58
CA TYR A 142 -53.31 0.13 -0.41
C TYR A 142 -53.40 1.50 0.28
N GLN A 143 -54.30 1.65 1.24
CA GLN A 143 -54.48 2.91 1.95
C GLN A 143 -53.20 3.31 2.70
N LYS A 144 -52.57 2.36 3.42
CA LYS A 144 -51.34 2.62 4.17
C LYS A 144 -50.19 3.09 3.28
N LEU A 145 -49.99 2.47 2.12
CA LEU A 145 -48.96 2.87 1.16
C LEU A 145 -49.28 4.22 0.52
N LEU A 146 -50.54 4.47 0.16
CA LEU A 146 -50.98 5.74 -0.39
C LEU A 146 -50.73 6.88 0.61
N ASP A 147 -51.07 6.68 1.89
CA ASP A 147 -50.83 7.68 2.94
C ASP A 147 -49.32 7.95 3.11
N GLN A 148 -48.50 6.90 3.17
CA GLN A 148 -47.04 7.01 3.29
C GLN A 148 -46.40 7.72 2.09
N TYR A 149 -46.82 7.39 0.87
CA TYR A 149 -46.31 8.03 -0.34
C TYR A 149 -46.82 9.46 -0.47
N THR A 150 -48.05 9.74 -0.08
CA THR A 150 -48.61 11.09 -0.08
C THR A 150 -47.86 11.99 0.89
N GLU A 151 -47.58 11.49 2.09
CA GLU A 151 -46.78 12.20 3.10
C GLU A 151 -45.35 12.48 2.61
N LYS A 152 -44.72 11.50 1.96
CA LYS A 152 -43.30 11.60 1.58
C LYS A 152 -43.04 12.28 0.23
N TYR A 153 -43.96 12.17 -0.73
CA TYR A 153 -43.74 12.55 -2.13
C TYR A 153 -44.81 13.50 -2.69
N GLY A 154 -45.87 13.79 -1.92
CA GLY A 154 -47.01 14.58 -2.37
C GLY A 154 -48.03 13.76 -3.16
N GLN A 155 -49.26 14.26 -3.24
CA GLN A 155 -50.42 13.50 -3.72
C GLN A 155 -50.27 13.02 -5.18
N ASP A 156 -49.86 13.89 -6.09
CA ASP A 156 -49.74 13.54 -7.52
C ASP A 156 -48.67 12.46 -7.78
N ASN A 157 -47.54 12.51 -7.05
CA ASN A 157 -46.49 11.48 -7.17
C ASN A 157 -46.89 10.17 -6.47
N ALA A 158 -47.66 10.24 -5.39
CA ALA A 158 -48.15 9.07 -4.70
C ALA A 158 -49.08 8.26 -5.59
N GLU A 159 -50.01 8.90 -6.31
CA GLU A 159 -50.92 8.23 -7.25
C GLU A 159 -50.14 7.49 -8.36
N TYR A 160 -49.12 8.14 -8.95
CA TYR A 160 -48.26 7.51 -9.96
C TYR A 160 -47.44 6.31 -9.42
N LEU A 161 -46.87 6.43 -8.22
CA LEU A 161 -46.13 5.34 -7.57
C LEU A 161 -47.05 4.16 -7.24
N MET A 162 -48.29 4.44 -6.83
CA MET A 162 -49.29 3.42 -6.56
C MET A 162 -49.70 2.66 -7.83
N GLU A 163 -49.82 3.31 -8.99
CA GLU A 163 -50.07 2.61 -10.27
C GLU A 163 -48.94 1.63 -10.65
N THR A 164 -47.70 1.99 -10.31
CA THR A 164 -46.52 1.15 -10.60
C THR A 164 -46.41 -0.03 -9.63
N GLU A 165 -46.63 0.20 -8.33
CA GLU A 165 -46.56 -0.82 -7.27
C GLU A 165 -47.65 -1.91 -7.38
N GLN A 166 -48.75 -1.65 -8.09
CA GLN A 166 -49.84 -2.62 -8.24
C GLN A 166 -49.68 -3.60 -9.41
N HIS A 167 -48.72 -3.38 -10.31
CA HIS A 167 -48.61 -4.16 -11.55
C HIS A 167 -48.35 -5.66 -11.31
N TRP A 168 -47.65 -6.02 -10.24
CA TRP A 168 -47.35 -7.43 -9.94
C TRP A 168 -48.58 -8.23 -9.50
N PHE A 169 -49.67 -7.59 -9.06
CA PHE A 169 -50.92 -8.29 -8.72
C PHE A 169 -51.55 -9.02 -9.92
N THR A 170 -51.23 -8.60 -11.14
CA THR A 170 -51.71 -9.25 -12.37
C THR A 170 -51.15 -10.67 -12.58
N THR A 171 -50.12 -11.05 -11.81
CA THR A 171 -49.50 -12.38 -11.86
C THR A 171 -50.18 -13.41 -10.96
N TYR A 172 -51.13 -12.96 -10.12
CA TYR A 172 -51.91 -13.79 -9.20
C TYR A 172 -53.39 -13.73 -9.57
N ASP A 173 -54.11 -14.81 -9.28
CA ASP A 173 -55.55 -14.92 -9.50
C ASP A 173 -56.30 -15.53 -8.31
N ARG A 174 -55.58 -15.78 -7.20
CA ARG A 174 -56.09 -16.52 -6.06
C ARG A 174 -55.43 -16.09 -4.74
N ALA A 175 -56.25 -15.98 -3.69
CA ALA A 175 -55.85 -15.80 -2.31
C ALA A 175 -56.20 -17.07 -1.51
N THR A 176 -55.18 -17.79 -1.06
CA THR A 176 -55.34 -19.05 -0.32
C THR A 176 -55.01 -18.86 1.16
N TYR A 177 -55.99 -19.10 2.04
CA TYR A 177 -55.76 -19.11 3.48
C TYR A 177 -55.30 -20.50 3.96
N VAL A 178 -54.03 -20.63 4.35
CA VAL A 178 -53.42 -21.86 4.87
C VAL A 178 -53.23 -21.80 6.38
N HIS A 179 -53.61 -22.87 7.09
CA HIS A 179 -53.48 -22.92 8.55
C HIS A 179 -53.37 -24.35 9.11
N LEU A 180 -52.77 -24.48 10.30
CA LEU A 180 -52.67 -25.72 11.08
C LEU A 180 -53.71 -25.80 12.20
N THR A 181 -54.86 -25.13 12.05
CA THR A 181 -55.88 -24.85 13.10
C THR A 181 -55.43 -23.94 14.26
N VAL A 182 -54.15 -23.94 14.62
CA VAL A 182 -53.57 -22.99 15.58
C VAL A 182 -53.59 -21.57 15.01
N GLY A 183 -54.08 -20.61 15.78
CA GLY A 183 -54.12 -19.19 15.40
C GLY A 183 -55.15 -18.81 14.33
N ALA A 184 -55.82 -19.78 13.70
CA ALA A 184 -56.83 -19.51 12.68
C ALA A 184 -58.13 -18.97 13.30
N SER A 185 -58.61 -17.84 12.81
CA SER A 185 -59.85 -17.20 13.25
C SER A 185 -60.82 -16.99 12.09
N ASP A 186 -62.12 -16.93 12.37
CA ASP A 186 -63.13 -16.59 11.35
C ASP A 186 -62.91 -15.17 10.81
N ASP A 187 -62.39 -14.27 11.63
CA ASP A 187 -62.04 -12.90 11.25
C ASP A 187 -60.89 -12.87 10.24
N ASP A 188 -59.85 -13.69 10.42
CA ASP A 188 -58.72 -13.79 9.47
C ASP A 188 -59.14 -14.40 8.13
N LYS A 189 -60.02 -15.39 8.18
CA LYS A 189 -60.62 -16.00 6.97
C LYS A 189 -61.45 -14.97 6.23
N GLN A 190 -62.27 -14.20 6.95
CA GLN A 190 -63.07 -13.14 6.35
C GLN A 190 -62.19 -12.02 5.78
N TYR A 191 -61.14 -11.62 6.49
CA TYR A 191 -60.16 -10.64 6.00
C TYR A 191 -59.51 -11.09 4.69
N THR A 192 -59.14 -12.37 4.59
CA THR A 192 -58.56 -12.94 3.37
C THR A 192 -59.57 -12.92 2.21
N ARG A 193 -60.85 -13.23 2.47
CA ARG A 193 -61.94 -13.11 1.47
C ARG A 193 -62.12 -11.68 1.00
N ASP A 194 -62.09 -10.72 1.91
CA ASP A 194 -62.25 -9.30 1.60
C ASP A 194 -61.09 -8.80 0.72
N CYS A 195 -59.86 -9.23 1.02
CA CYS A 195 -58.69 -8.95 0.19
C CYS A 195 -58.83 -9.58 -1.21
N ALA A 196 -59.23 -10.84 -1.29
CA ALA A 196 -59.46 -11.53 -2.57
C ALA A 196 -60.51 -10.80 -3.42
N HIS A 197 -61.64 -10.42 -2.81
CA HIS A 197 -62.70 -9.68 -3.48
C HIS A 197 -62.21 -8.33 -4.01
N TRP A 198 -61.42 -7.58 -3.22
CA TRP A 198 -60.86 -6.30 -3.64
C TRP A 198 -59.86 -6.45 -4.81
N LEU A 199 -59.01 -7.47 -4.76
CA LEU A 199 -58.03 -7.79 -5.80
C LEU A 199 -58.65 -8.44 -7.05
N LYS A 200 -59.93 -8.86 -6.98
CA LYS A 200 -60.63 -9.67 -7.98
C LYS A 200 -59.99 -11.05 -8.18
N TRP A 201 -59.50 -11.63 -7.09
CA TRP A 201 -58.94 -12.99 -7.03
C TRP A 201 -59.96 -13.98 -6.48
N ASN A 202 -59.76 -15.26 -6.79
CA ASN A 202 -60.51 -16.37 -6.20
C ASN A 202 -60.08 -16.57 -4.74
N TYR A 203 -61.00 -16.96 -3.87
CA TYR A 203 -60.68 -17.35 -2.49
C TYR A 203 -60.74 -18.87 -2.34
N ASP A 204 -59.77 -19.43 -1.63
CA ASP A 204 -59.88 -20.78 -1.06
C ASP A 204 -59.15 -20.90 0.28
N GLU A 205 -59.30 -22.08 0.89
CA GLU A 205 -58.78 -22.41 2.21
C GLU A 205 -58.11 -23.78 2.18
N GLN A 206 -56.92 -23.87 2.79
CA GLN A 206 -56.15 -25.11 2.91
C GLN A 206 -55.85 -25.41 4.37
N GLN A 207 -56.53 -26.41 4.94
CA GLN A 207 -56.16 -26.95 6.24
C GLN A 207 -54.94 -27.88 6.08
N GLY A 208 -53.81 -27.49 6.68
CA GLY A 208 -52.56 -28.24 6.65
C GLY A 208 -52.47 -29.37 7.67
N ASP A 209 -51.30 -30.01 7.73
CA ASP A 209 -50.98 -31.10 8.67
C ASP A 209 -49.79 -30.72 9.57
N PRO A 210 -49.94 -30.66 10.91
CA PRO A 210 -48.88 -30.26 11.83
C PRO A 210 -47.76 -31.30 11.99
N GLN A 211 -47.92 -32.51 11.44
CA GLN A 211 -46.99 -33.61 11.70
C GLN A 211 -45.55 -33.31 11.25
N LEU A 212 -45.35 -32.59 10.14
CA LEU A 212 -44.00 -32.23 9.67
C LEU A 212 -43.25 -31.34 10.65
N ILE A 213 -43.92 -30.34 11.24
CA ILE A 213 -43.33 -29.47 12.26
C ILE A 213 -43.14 -30.24 13.56
N ARG A 214 -44.09 -31.09 13.95
CA ARG A 214 -43.96 -31.94 15.15
C ARG A 214 -42.75 -32.88 15.06
N ASP A 215 -42.51 -33.48 13.90
CA ASP A 215 -41.36 -34.37 13.68
C ASP A 215 -40.03 -33.60 13.66
N LEU A 216 -40.02 -32.38 13.11
CA LEU A 216 -38.88 -31.47 13.17
C LEU A 216 -38.48 -31.17 14.62
N LEU A 217 -39.46 -30.85 15.47
CA LEU A 217 -39.28 -30.48 16.88
C LEU A 217 -38.95 -31.67 17.79
N SER A 218 -39.45 -32.87 17.47
CA SER A 218 -39.29 -34.07 18.31
C SER A 218 -38.07 -34.92 17.99
N GLY A 219 -37.24 -34.51 17.02
CA GLY A 219 -36.04 -35.25 16.63
C GLY A 219 -36.31 -36.43 15.70
N GLN A 220 -37.52 -36.55 15.12
CA GLN A 220 -37.90 -37.66 14.24
C GLN A 220 -37.49 -37.36 12.78
N TRP A 221 -36.19 -37.24 12.55
CA TRP A 221 -35.64 -36.81 11.25
C TRP A 221 -35.31 -38.00 10.34
N ASP A 222 -36.23 -38.35 9.44
CA ASP A 222 -35.93 -39.22 8.30
C ASP A 222 -35.31 -38.43 7.13
N ASP A 223 -34.51 -39.10 6.32
CA ASP A 223 -33.80 -38.47 5.19
C ASP A 223 -34.73 -38.03 4.05
N GLN A 224 -35.97 -38.54 3.97
CA GLN A 224 -36.90 -38.12 2.92
C GLN A 224 -37.47 -36.73 3.19
N ARG A 225 -37.73 -36.40 4.45
CA ARG A 225 -38.36 -35.14 4.86
C ARG A 225 -37.37 -34.12 5.40
N PHE A 226 -36.22 -34.54 5.91
CA PHE A 226 -35.25 -33.68 6.57
C PHE A 226 -33.84 -33.82 6.01
N LEU A 227 -33.06 -32.74 6.11
CA LEU A 227 -31.62 -32.72 5.92
C LEU A 227 -30.95 -32.52 7.28
N VAL A 228 -30.10 -33.47 7.67
CA VAL A 228 -29.29 -33.39 8.90
C VAL A 228 -27.83 -33.14 8.50
N LEU A 229 -27.29 -31.98 8.86
CA LEU A 229 -25.90 -31.58 8.61
C LEU A 229 -25.03 -31.92 9.83
N GLN A 230 -23.86 -32.49 9.56
CA GLN A 230 -22.81 -32.64 10.57
C GLN A 230 -22.11 -31.29 10.83
N PRO A 231 -21.46 -31.11 11.99
CA PRO A 231 -20.71 -29.89 12.28
C PRO A 231 -19.72 -29.53 11.16
N GLY A 232 -19.74 -28.28 10.71
CA GLY A 232 -18.90 -27.76 9.64
C GLY A 232 -19.45 -27.91 8.21
N GLN A 233 -20.51 -28.71 8.00
CA GLN A 233 -21.19 -28.80 6.70
C GLN A 233 -22.15 -27.62 6.51
N SER A 234 -22.32 -27.17 5.26
CA SER A 234 -23.25 -26.10 4.91
C SER A 234 -24.40 -26.60 4.03
N ILE A 235 -25.51 -25.86 4.05
CA ILE A 235 -26.70 -26.13 3.23
C ILE A 235 -26.47 -25.58 1.82
N GLU A 236 -26.70 -26.38 0.79
CA GLU A 236 -26.75 -25.92 -0.61
C GLU A 236 -28.08 -26.29 -1.26
N MET A 237 -28.61 -25.43 -2.13
CA MET A 237 -29.76 -25.78 -2.95
C MET A 237 -29.41 -26.97 -3.86
N SER A 238 -30.28 -27.97 -3.86
CA SER A 238 -30.23 -29.05 -4.83
C SER A 238 -31.29 -28.79 -5.90
N GLY A 239 -30.90 -28.84 -7.18
CA GLY A 239 -31.82 -28.71 -8.31
C GLY A 239 -32.67 -29.96 -8.58
N ASP A 240 -32.60 -30.97 -7.70
CA ASP A 240 -33.38 -32.20 -7.76
C ASP A 240 -34.52 -32.18 -6.73
N ASP A 241 -35.29 -33.27 -6.69
CA ASP A 241 -36.41 -33.42 -5.75
C ASP A 241 -35.99 -33.37 -4.28
N ARG A 242 -34.70 -33.30 -3.91
CA ARG A 242 -34.28 -33.21 -2.51
C ARG A 242 -34.29 -31.79 -1.96
N VAL A 243 -34.42 -30.77 -2.81
CA VAL A 243 -34.46 -29.31 -2.54
C VAL A 243 -33.17 -28.74 -1.96
N VAL A 244 -32.55 -29.44 -1.00
CA VAL A 244 -31.32 -29.05 -0.31
C VAL A 244 -30.37 -30.24 -0.17
N ARG A 245 -29.07 -30.00 -0.14
CA ARG A 245 -28.03 -31.01 0.11
C ARG A 245 -26.95 -30.48 1.03
N ALA A 246 -26.21 -31.38 1.67
CA ALA A 246 -25.02 -31.02 2.45
C ALA A 246 -23.80 -30.89 1.53
N VAL A 247 -22.95 -29.89 1.77
CA VAL A 247 -21.69 -29.67 1.05
C VAL A 247 -20.53 -29.59 2.03
N ASP A 248 -19.46 -30.31 1.71
CA ASP A 248 -18.17 -30.21 2.41
C ASP A 248 -17.35 -29.05 1.80
N HIS A 249 -16.81 -28.16 2.64
CA HIS A 249 -15.95 -27.06 2.15
C HIS A 249 -14.48 -27.50 2.06
N ALA A 250 -13.85 -27.24 0.91
CA ALA A 250 -12.39 -27.28 0.75
C ALA A 250 -11.75 -26.08 1.47
N SER A 251 -10.56 -26.27 2.05
CA SER A 251 -9.82 -25.20 2.73
C SER A 251 -9.58 -24.00 1.79
N ALA A 252 -9.95 -22.81 2.23
CA ALA A 252 -9.77 -21.57 1.46
C ALA A 252 -9.24 -20.44 2.34
N LEU A 253 -8.43 -19.56 1.76
CA LEU A 253 -8.00 -18.32 2.38
C LEU A 253 -8.87 -17.18 1.84
N HIS A 254 -9.71 -16.61 2.70
CA HIS A 254 -10.52 -15.44 2.41
C HIS A 254 -9.72 -14.19 2.74
N VAL A 255 -9.51 -13.34 1.75
CA VAL A 255 -8.67 -12.14 1.84
C VAL A 255 -9.53 -10.91 1.60
N HIS A 256 -9.74 -10.14 2.66
CA HIS A 256 -10.47 -8.88 2.61
C HIS A 256 -9.46 -7.75 2.37
N MET A 257 -9.32 -7.34 1.11
CA MET A 257 -8.53 -6.16 0.73
C MET A 257 -9.37 -4.89 0.97
N PRO A 258 -8.76 -3.69 0.99
CA PRO A 258 -9.49 -2.43 1.17
C PRO A 258 -10.57 -2.19 0.11
N ASP A 259 -10.34 -2.66 -1.12
CA ASP A 259 -11.18 -2.36 -2.28
C ASP A 259 -11.96 -3.58 -2.82
N ALA A 260 -11.66 -4.80 -2.34
CA ALA A 260 -12.27 -6.04 -2.83
C ALA A 260 -12.09 -7.23 -1.87
N GLU A 261 -12.98 -8.22 -1.99
CA GLU A 261 -12.81 -9.52 -1.34
C GLU A 261 -12.32 -10.57 -2.34
N HIS A 262 -11.37 -11.40 -1.91
CA HIS A 262 -10.80 -12.47 -2.71
C HIS A 262 -10.89 -13.80 -1.96
N VAL A 263 -11.17 -14.88 -2.68
CA VAL A 263 -11.16 -16.24 -2.14
C VAL A 263 -10.08 -17.03 -2.85
N LEU A 264 -9.04 -17.41 -2.10
CA LEU A 264 -7.89 -18.15 -2.62
C LEU A 264 -8.04 -19.63 -2.27
N PRO A 265 -8.24 -20.52 -3.26
CA PRO A 265 -8.43 -21.94 -2.99
C PRO A 265 -7.09 -22.61 -2.66
N LEU A 266 -6.99 -23.25 -1.49
CA LEU A 266 -5.77 -23.94 -1.04
C LEU A 266 -5.75 -25.38 -1.60
N LYS A 267 -5.52 -25.51 -2.92
CA LYS A 267 -5.61 -26.81 -3.63
C LYS A 267 -4.29 -27.58 -3.68
N ASN A 268 -3.14 -26.91 -3.66
CA ASN A 268 -1.83 -27.57 -3.69
C ASN A 268 -1.25 -27.72 -2.29
N LYS A 269 -0.67 -28.89 -1.99
CA LYS A 269 0.07 -29.12 -0.73
C LYS A 269 1.21 -28.12 -0.52
N ASP A 270 1.83 -27.64 -1.60
CA ASP A 270 2.91 -26.65 -1.57
C ASP A 270 2.46 -25.27 -1.07
N ASP A 271 1.17 -24.93 -1.17
CA ASP A 271 0.65 -23.64 -0.69
C ASP A 271 0.65 -23.55 0.84
N LEU A 272 0.60 -24.69 1.53
CA LEU A 272 0.65 -24.80 2.99
C LEU A 272 2.07 -24.60 3.56
N HIS A 273 3.09 -24.57 2.70
CA HIS A 273 4.50 -24.41 3.11
C HIS A 273 5.07 -23.02 2.83
N LYS A 274 4.30 -22.14 2.17
CA LYS A 274 4.72 -20.78 1.81
C LYS A 274 4.29 -19.76 2.88
N PRO A 275 5.08 -18.71 3.13
CA PRO A 275 4.62 -17.53 3.85
C PRO A 275 3.36 -16.95 3.20
N LEU A 276 2.47 -16.38 4.01
CA LEU A 276 1.23 -15.79 3.53
C LEU A 276 1.50 -14.65 2.55
N SER A 277 2.56 -13.86 2.75
CA SER A 277 2.97 -12.80 1.82
C SER A 277 3.32 -13.35 0.42
N GLN A 278 3.99 -14.50 0.36
CA GLN A 278 4.34 -15.16 -0.89
C GLN A 278 3.10 -15.77 -1.56
N LEU A 279 2.24 -16.40 -0.78
CA LEU A 279 0.98 -16.98 -1.27
C LEU A 279 0.09 -15.90 -1.90
N LEU A 280 -0.12 -14.78 -1.20
CA LEU A 280 -0.91 -13.65 -1.69
C LEU A 280 -0.31 -13.05 -2.97
N ARG A 281 1.02 -12.89 -3.03
CA ARG A 281 1.72 -12.41 -4.24
C ARG A 281 1.47 -13.33 -5.45
N GLN A 282 1.51 -14.65 -5.28
CA GLN A 282 1.28 -15.60 -6.37
C GLN A 282 -0.15 -15.52 -6.94
N HIS A 283 -1.10 -15.07 -6.13
CA HIS A 283 -2.48 -14.84 -6.53
C HIS A 283 -2.77 -13.39 -6.97
N GLY A 284 -1.73 -12.60 -7.24
CA GLY A 284 -1.87 -11.23 -7.74
C GLY A 284 -2.22 -10.19 -6.68
N LEU A 285 -2.06 -10.53 -5.39
CA LEU A 285 -2.32 -9.66 -4.24
C LEU A 285 -1.02 -9.37 -3.48
N PRO A 286 -0.04 -8.68 -4.09
CA PRO A 286 1.22 -8.41 -3.41
C PRO A 286 0.98 -7.55 -2.17
N LEU A 287 1.67 -7.89 -1.08
CA LEU A 287 1.76 -7.07 0.14
C LEU A 287 3.01 -6.19 0.14
N ASN A 288 2.94 -5.08 0.87
CA ASN A 288 4.07 -4.17 1.13
C ASN A 288 5.17 -4.90 1.92
N THR A 289 6.08 -5.53 1.17
CA THR A 289 7.16 -6.36 1.69
C THR A 289 8.47 -5.61 1.60
N ARG A 290 8.53 -4.37 2.11
CA ARG A 290 9.68 -3.46 1.96
C ARG A 290 10.99 -3.98 2.52
N CYS A 291 10.93 -4.77 3.59
CA CYS A 291 12.09 -5.50 4.08
C CYS A 291 12.43 -6.78 3.30
N GLY A 292 11.76 -7.10 2.19
CA GLY A 292 11.96 -8.34 1.44
C GLY A 292 11.59 -9.60 2.23
N GLU A 293 10.51 -9.58 3.01
CA GLU A 293 10.00 -10.72 3.80
C GLU A 293 10.95 -11.19 4.91
N ARG A 294 11.81 -10.29 5.41
CA ARG A 294 12.79 -10.57 6.48
C ARG A 294 12.25 -10.31 7.91
N SER A 295 10.96 -10.04 8.07
CA SER A 295 10.33 -9.63 9.34
C SER A 295 10.86 -8.33 9.97
N LEU A 296 11.65 -7.53 9.25
CA LEU A 296 12.26 -6.30 9.79
C LEU A 296 11.35 -5.08 9.76
N CYS A 297 10.28 -5.10 8.97
CA CYS A 297 9.35 -3.99 8.83
C CYS A 297 7.92 -4.42 9.09
N ASP A 298 7.04 -3.44 9.27
CA ASP A 298 5.61 -3.65 9.48
C ASP A 298 4.76 -3.54 8.21
N GLY A 299 5.37 -3.41 7.04
CA GLY A 299 4.64 -3.25 5.77
C GLY A 299 3.72 -4.42 5.42
N CYS A 300 4.02 -5.65 5.85
CA CYS A 300 3.19 -6.82 5.54
C CYS A 300 2.20 -7.19 6.65
N LEU A 301 1.89 -6.26 7.56
CA LEU A 301 0.98 -6.51 8.66
C LEU A 301 -0.45 -6.79 8.18
N ILE A 302 -1.07 -7.82 8.70
CA ILE A 302 -2.45 -8.21 8.39
C ILE A 302 -3.19 -8.54 9.68
N GLU A 303 -4.51 -8.53 9.61
CA GLU A 303 -5.38 -8.96 10.72
C GLU A 303 -5.91 -10.37 10.41
N LEU A 304 -5.58 -11.36 11.24
CA LEU A 304 -6.29 -12.63 11.25
C LEU A 304 -7.65 -12.43 11.93
N ARG A 305 -8.74 -12.67 11.21
CA ARG A 305 -10.12 -12.47 11.70
C ARG A 305 -10.83 -13.76 12.06
N ASP A 306 -10.52 -14.85 11.35
CA ASP A 306 -11.06 -16.18 11.62
C ASP A 306 -10.07 -17.26 11.17
N GLY A 307 -10.10 -18.41 11.84
CA GLY A 307 -9.21 -19.53 11.60
C GLY A 307 -7.87 -19.45 12.33
N GLN A 308 -6.95 -20.34 11.93
CA GLN A 308 -5.66 -20.57 12.58
C GLN A 308 -4.51 -20.46 11.57
N LEU A 309 -3.45 -19.76 11.95
CA LEU A 309 -2.20 -19.65 11.19
C LEU A 309 -1.04 -20.22 12.00
N GLN A 310 -0.03 -20.74 11.30
CA GLN A 310 1.15 -21.38 11.89
C GLN A 310 2.39 -20.53 11.63
N LEU A 311 3.28 -20.42 12.61
CA LEU A 311 4.53 -19.69 12.46
C LEU A 311 5.50 -20.45 11.55
N MET A 312 6.24 -19.74 10.68
CA MET A 312 7.18 -20.35 9.74
C MET A 312 8.38 -21.02 10.42
N GLN A 313 8.81 -20.50 11.58
CA GLN A 313 10.03 -20.93 12.27
C GLN A 313 9.80 -21.99 13.35
N ASP A 314 8.55 -22.24 13.74
CA ASP A 314 8.19 -23.23 14.77
C ASP A 314 6.84 -23.88 14.43
N ASP A 315 6.90 -25.16 14.01
CA ASP A 315 5.72 -25.96 13.67
C ASP A 315 4.79 -26.19 14.88
N GLY A 316 5.25 -25.98 16.11
CA GLY A 316 4.43 -26.08 17.31
C GLY A 316 3.64 -24.80 17.64
N GLN A 317 4.01 -23.65 17.08
CA GLN A 317 3.42 -22.36 17.43
C GLN A 317 2.36 -21.92 16.42
N THR A 318 1.14 -21.72 16.92
CA THR A 318 0.00 -21.27 16.11
C THR A 318 -0.69 -20.08 16.73
N VAL A 319 -1.29 -19.23 15.89
CA VAL A 319 -2.13 -18.11 16.30
C VAL A 319 -3.56 -18.33 15.80
N CYS A 320 -4.55 -18.11 16.67
CA CYS A 320 -5.98 -18.26 16.36
C CYS A 320 -6.70 -16.94 16.65
N ALA A 321 -7.62 -16.56 15.77
CA ALA A 321 -8.56 -15.47 16.05
C ALA A 321 -9.78 -16.03 16.79
N ASN A 322 -9.71 -16.11 18.12
CA ASN A 322 -10.80 -16.61 18.98
C ASN A 322 -11.90 -15.55 19.18
N GLY A 323 -12.48 -15.04 18.08
CA GLY A 323 -13.49 -13.98 18.12
C GLY A 323 -12.93 -12.55 18.31
N GLN A 324 -11.61 -12.38 18.38
CA GLN A 324 -10.93 -11.09 18.29
C GLN A 324 -9.85 -11.10 17.20
N PRO A 325 -9.76 -10.06 16.35
CA PRO A 325 -8.72 -9.98 15.35
C PRO A 325 -7.31 -9.96 15.96
N VAL A 326 -6.37 -10.66 15.34
CA VAL A 326 -4.97 -10.69 15.77
C VAL A 326 -4.08 -10.14 14.66
N THR A 327 -3.32 -9.07 14.97
CA THR A 327 -2.39 -8.44 14.03
C THR A 327 -1.08 -9.21 13.97
N ILE A 328 -0.68 -9.61 12.76
CA ILE A 328 0.53 -10.41 12.50
C ILE A 328 1.26 -9.95 11.23
N LYS A 329 2.55 -10.29 11.09
CA LYS A 329 3.32 -10.07 9.85
C LYS A 329 3.08 -11.23 8.89
N ALA A 330 2.51 -10.97 7.71
CA ALA A 330 2.19 -12.01 6.74
C ALA A 330 3.41 -12.83 6.26
N CYS A 331 4.62 -12.28 6.37
CA CYS A 331 5.86 -13.01 6.03
C CYS A 331 6.31 -14.04 7.09
N ASP A 332 5.77 -13.98 8.31
CA ASP A 332 6.16 -14.88 9.40
C ASP A 332 5.22 -16.09 9.57
N TYR A 333 4.06 -16.06 8.91
CA TYR A 333 3.01 -17.05 9.12
C TYR A 333 2.58 -17.73 7.81
N ARG A 334 2.08 -18.96 7.92
CA ARG A 334 1.51 -19.77 6.84
C ARG A 334 0.20 -20.43 7.27
N VAL A 335 -0.54 -20.97 6.32
CA VAL A 335 -1.74 -21.76 6.63
C VAL A 335 -1.34 -23.16 7.13
N GLY A 336 -1.79 -23.55 8.33
CA GLY A 336 -1.43 -24.83 8.96
C GLY A 336 -2.17 -26.05 8.38
N GLN A 337 -1.65 -27.26 8.67
CA GLN A 337 -2.23 -28.54 8.17
C GLN A 337 -3.43 -29.06 8.98
N ALA A 338 -3.82 -28.42 10.09
CA ALA A 338 -4.88 -28.95 10.95
C ALA A 338 -6.28 -28.72 10.34
N ASN A 339 -6.88 -29.81 9.82
CA ASN A 339 -8.27 -30.02 9.38
C ASN A 339 -9.04 -28.81 8.83
N HIS A 340 -9.15 -28.70 7.50
CA HIS A 340 -10.26 -28.10 6.76
C HIS A 340 -10.88 -26.78 7.29
N GLN A 341 -10.07 -25.87 7.83
CA GLN A 341 -10.55 -24.55 8.26
C GLN A 341 -10.32 -23.51 7.17
N SER A 342 -11.37 -22.75 6.86
CA SER A 342 -11.23 -21.49 6.11
C SER A 342 -10.55 -20.47 7.01
N VAL A 343 -9.51 -19.82 6.50
CA VAL A 343 -8.83 -18.72 7.19
C VAL A 343 -9.35 -17.42 6.61
N VAL A 344 -9.72 -16.46 7.45
CA VAL A 344 -10.15 -15.12 7.03
C VAL A 344 -9.13 -14.11 7.52
N ILE A 345 -8.54 -13.38 6.57
CA ILE A 345 -7.63 -12.28 6.87
C ILE A 345 -8.17 -10.97 6.31
N HIS A 346 -7.85 -9.88 6.98
CA HIS A 346 -8.00 -8.53 6.44
C HIS A 346 -6.62 -7.91 6.19
N VAL A 347 -6.45 -7.39 4.97
CA VAL A 347 -5.25 -6.66 4.56
C VAL A 347 -5.56 -5.17 4.67
N PRO A 348 -4.96 -4.46 5.64
CA PRO A 348 -5.17 -3.02 5.74
C PRO A 348 -4.49 -2.30 4.57
N ARG A 349 -4.96 -1.10 4.23
CA ARG A 349 -4.46 -0.31 3.08
C ARG A 349 -2.95 -0.04 3.14
N ARG A 350 -2.37 0.08 4.34
CA ARG A 350 -0.91 0.21 4.56
C ARG A 350 -0.11 -1.00 4.11
N SER A 351 -0.76 -2.15 4.08
CA SER A 351 -0.14 -3.42 3.70
C SER A 351 -0.41 -3.81 2.26
N THR A 352 -1.30 -3.09 1.57
CA THR A 352 -1.41 -3.19 0.12
C THR A 352 -0.22 -2.51 -0.55
N THR A 353 0.26 -3.13 -1.62
CA THR A 353 1.37 -2.54 -2.39
C THR A 353 0.81 -1.65 -3.48
N ALA A 354 1.26 -0.39 -3.56
CA ALA A 354 1.09 0.43 -4.77
C ALA A 354 2.11 0.10 -5.86
N TYR A 355 2.95 -0.92 -5.65
CA TYR A 355 4.15 -1.16 -6.43
C TYR A 355 3.84 -1.56 -7.88
N LYS A 356 3.89 -0.57 -8.77
CA LYS A 356 4.52 -0.74 -10.08
C LYS A 356 6.00 -0.46 -9.87
N PRO A 357 6.95 -1.31 -10.33
CA PRO A 357 8.34 -0.92 -10.41
C PRO A 357 8.43 0.42 -11.14
N ALA A 358 8.70 1.48 -10.39
CA ALA A 358 8.83 2.82 -10.93
C ALA A 358 10.32 3.09 -11.07
N VAL A 359 10.81 2.95 -12.30
CA VAL A 359 11.87 3.85 -12.74
C VAL A 359 11.15 5.18 -12.92
N LEU A 360 11.30 6.06 -11.93
CA LEU A 360 11.17 7.48 -12.21
C LEU A 360 12.25 7.71 -13.27
N ASP A 361 11.99 8.29 -14.44
CA ASP A 361 12.97 8.29 -15.56
C ASP A 361 14.38 8.83 -15.17
N VAL A 362 14.54 9.40 -13.95
CA VAL A 362 15.77 9.89 -13.31
C VAL A 362 16.20 9.16 -12.03
N CYS A 363 15.42 8.22 -11.46
CA CYS A 363 15.81 7.45 -10.27
C CYS A 363 15.04 6.14 -10.06
N ARG A 364 15.66 5.22 -9.31
CA ARG A 364 15.11 3.88 -9.07
C ARG A 364 14.70 3.72 -7.60
N ILE A 365 13.44 3.36 -7.38
CA ILE A 365 12.92 2.97 -6.06
C ILE A 365 13.05 1.45 -5.91
N ASN A 366 13.89 1.01 -4.97
CA ASN A 366 14.14 -0.42 -4.73
C ASN A 366 13.23 -1.03 -3.66
N VAL A 367 12.42 -0.22 -2.99
CA VAL A 367 11.54 -0.66 -1.90
C VAL A 367 10.07 -0.44 -2.27
N PRO A 368 9.19 -1.45 -2.10
CA PRO A 368 7.76 -1.20 -2.14
C PRO A 368 7.34 -0.25 -1.00
N PHE A 369 6.26 0.48 -1.22
CA PHE A 369 5.65 1.37 -0.22
C PHE A 369 4.12 1.30 -0.32
N ALA A 370 3.45 1.74 0.73
CA ALA A 370 1.99 1.76 0.80
C ALA A 370 1.41 2.97 0.06
N HIS A 371 0.13 2.90 -0.31
CA HIS A 371 -0.59 4.08 -0.80
C HIS A 371 -1.40 4.74 0.32
N GLN A 372 -0.70 5.48 1.17
CA GLN A 372 -1.27 6.23 2.29
C GLN A 372 -0.69 7.64 2.33
N PRO A 373 -1.21 8.56 1.49
CA PRO A 373 -0.65 9.90 1.36
C PRO A 373 -0.45 10.60 2.71
N LEU A 374 0.65 11.33 2.84
CA LEU A 374 1.05 12.07 4.04
C LEU A 374 0.02 13.14 4.41
N VAL A 375 -0.60 13.75 3.39
CA VAL A 375 -1.65 14.75 3.53
C VAL A 375 -3.02 14.17 3.20
N THR A 376 -4.06 14.73 3.82
CA THR A 376 -5.45 14.45 3.44
C THR A 376 -5.80 15.17 2.14
N TYR A 377 -6.60 14.55 1.29
CA TYR A 377 -6.93 15.07 -0.04
C TYR A 377 -8.42 14.87 -0.37
N THR A 378 -8.93 15.61 -1.35
CA THR A 378 -10.30 15.50 -1.89
C THR A 378 -10.27 15.40 -3.41
N ASP A 379 -11.38 15.10 -4.06
CA ASP A 379 -11.44 15.08 -5.54
C ASP A 379 -11.07 16.44 -6.16
N ALA A 380 -11.33 17.55 -5.47
CA ALA A 380 -10.93 18.88 -5.93
C ALA A 380 -9.46 19.21 -5.61
N ARG A 381 -8.89 18.64 -4.52
CA ARG A 381 -7.51 18.85 -4.08
C ARG A 381 -6.82 17.51 -3.88
N HIS A 382 -6.26 16.97 -4.94
CA HIS A 382 -5.62 15.66 -4.94
C HIS A 382 -4.19 15.70 -5.46
N LEU A 383 -3.61 16.88 -5.68
CA LEU A 383 -2.25 16.98 -6.18
C LEU A 383 -1.26 17.27 -5.07
N ALA A 384 -0.07 16.71 -5.15
CA ALA A 384 1.04 17.09 -4.28
C ALA A 384 2.31 17.37 -5.09
N ILE A 385 3.21 18.14 -4.48
CA ILE A 385 4.54 18.40 -5.03
C ILE A 385 5.58 17.71 -4.15
N THR A 386 6.55 17.05 -4.76
CA THR A 386 7.66 16.40 -4.06
C THR A 386 8.95 17.01 -4.56
N VAL A 387 9.82 17.44 -3.66
CA VAL A 387 10.95 18.32 -3.98
C VAL A 387 12.26 17.71 -3.48
N ASP A 388 13.28 17.79 -4.32
CA ASP A 388 14.68 17.65 -3.94
C ASP A 388 15.36 19.03 -4.05
N ILE A 389 15.88 19.51 -2.93
CA ILE A 389 16.55 20.80 -2.81
C ILE A 389 18.05 20.58 -2.71
N GLY A 390 18.69 20.46 -3.87
CA GLY A 390 20.13 20.52 -3.98
C GLY A 390 20.66 21.95 -3.79
N THR A 391 21.92 22.04 -3.39
CA THR A 391 22.64 23.32 -3.29
C THR A 391 22.61 24.07 -4.63
N THR A 392 22.70 23.36 -5.75
CA THR A 392 22.80 23.96 -7.08
C THR A 392 21.57 23.71 -7.95
N THR A 393 20.85 22.61 -7.75
CA THR A 393 19.66 22.24 -8.55
C THR A 393 18.50 21.96 -7.63
N VAL A 394 17.31 22.45 -7.98
CA VAL A 394 16.05 22.03 -7.38
C VAL A 394 15.28 21.20 -8.40
N ALA A 395 14.76 20.05 -7.99
CA ALA A 395 13.93 19.18 -8.80
C ALA A 395 12.57 18.95 -8.13
N MET A 396 11.50 18.97 -8.92
CA MET A 396 10.13 18.80 -8.44
C MET A 396 9.36 17.77 -9.28
N LEU A 397 8.50 17.00 -8.63
CA LEU A 397 7.46 16.18 -9.27
C LEU A 397 6.08 16.71 -8.86
N LEU A 398 5.15 16.74 -9.81
CA LEU A 398 3.72 16.89 -9.55
C LEU A 398 3.08 15.50 -9.55
N VAL A 399 2.41 15.13 -8.46
CA VAL A 399 1.86 13.79 -8.26
C VAL A 399 0.37 13.84 -7.94
N ASP A 400 -0.38 12.87 -8.45
CA ASP A 400 -1.76 12.60 -8.05
C ASP A 400 -1.78 11.69 -6.81
N LEU A 401 -2.34 12.19 -5.71
CA LEU A 401 -2.43 11.46 -4.44
C LEU A 401 -3.43 10.31 -4.48
N ARG A 402 -4.32 10.23 -5.47
CA ARG A 402 -5.34 9.16 -5.56
C ARG A 402 -4.74 7.82 -5.93
N ASP A 403 -3.78 7.82 -6.87
CA ASP A 403 -3.18 6.62 -7.44
C ASP A 403 -1.65 6.66 -7.47
N GLY A 404 -1.04 7.78 -7.07
CA GLY A 404 0.40 7.98 -7.01
C GLY A 404 1.02 8.30 -8.36
N GLN A 405 0.22 8.57 -9.40
CA GLN A 405 0.71 8.89 -10.73
C GLN A 405 1.51 10.19 -10.71
N ILE A 406 2.69 10.17 -11.33
CA ILE A 406 3.46 11.38 -11.60
C ILE A 406 2.92 12.01 -12.88
N LEU A 407 2.43 13.23 -12.75
CA LEU A 407 1.81 13.97 -13.84
C LEU A 407 2.85 14.74 -14.64
N ASP A 408 3.82 15.37 -13.95
CA ASP A 408 4.89 16.13 -14.60
C ASP A 408 6.09 16.32 -13.66
N ARG A 409 7.16 16.87 -14.21
CA ARG A 409 8.46 17.10 -13.57
C ARG A 409 9.09 18.39 -14.07
N ALA A 410 9.75 19.11 -13.17
CA ALA A 410 10.44 20.36 -13.50
C ALA A 410 11.73 20.47 -12.69
N THR A 411 12.73 21.12 -13.27
CA THR A 411 14.04 21.31 -12.64
C THR A 411 14.57 22.70 -12.94
N ALA A 412 15.17 23.36 -11.96
CA ALA A 412 15.83 24.65 -12.16
C ALA A 412 17.13 24.74 -11.33
N PHE A 413 18.00 25.67 -11.73
CA PHE A 413 19.10 26.09 -10.87
C PHE A 413 18.56 26.77 -9.61
N ASN A 414 19.12 26.41 -8.47
CA ASN A 414 18.83 27.05 -7.19
C ASN A 414 19.37 28.49 -7.22
N LYS A 415 18.47 29.48 -7.19
CA LYS A 415 18.83 30.90 -7.34
C LYS A 415 19.66 31.48 -6.19
N GLN A 416 19.74 30.76 -5.06
CA GLN A 416 20.70 31.08 -4.00
C GLN A 416 22.16 31.10 -4.49
N MET A 417 22.47 30.43 -5.62
CA MET A 417 23.80 30.47 -6.24
C MET A 417 24.29 31.89 -6.57
N HIS A 418 23.39 32.86 -6.79
CA HIS A 418 23.80 34.25 -7.02
C HIS A 418 24.46 34.91 -5.79
N HIS A 419 24.31 34.32 -4.61
CA HIS A 419 24.89 34.79 -3.36
C HIS A 419 26.03 33.90 -2.88
N GLY A 420 25.94 32.59 -3.11
CA GLY A 420 27.00 31.64 -2.76
C GLY A 420 26.88 30.33 -3.53
N ASP A 421 27.98 29.92 -4.12
CA ASP A 421 28.03 28.71 -4.97
C ASP A 421 27.95 27.41 -4.14
N ASP A 422 28.31 27.46 -2.86
CA ASP A 422 28.34 26.31 -1.95
C ASP A 422 27.62 26.57 -0.61
N VAL A 423 27.44 25.50 0.17
CA VAL A 423 26.76 25.50 1.47
C VAL A 423 27.48 26.38 2.50
N LEU A 424 28.80 26.26 2.64
CA LEU A 424 29.57 27.00 3.65
C LEU A 424 29.55 28.50 3.37
N THR A 425 29.64 28.90 2.11
CA THR A 425 29.53 30.30 1.69
C THR A 425 28.16 30.87 2.10
N ARG A 426 27.06 30.12 1.89
CA ARG A 426 25.71 30.55 2.31
C ARG A 426 25.57 30.64 3.82
N ILE A 427 26.10 29.66 4.56
CA ILE A 427 26.13 29.71 6.04
C ILE A 427 26.89 30.94 6.51
N ASN A 428 28.08 31.21 5.97
CA ASN A 428 28.91 32.34 6.36
C ASN A 428 28.22 33.68 6.09
N LEU A 429 27.48 33.81 4.99
CA LEU A 429 26.67 35.00 4.72
C LEU A 429 25.62 35.24 5.81
N CYS A 430 24.95 34.17 6.28
CA CYS A 430 24.00 34.26 7.40
C CYS A 430 24.68 34.51 8.75
N THR A 431 25.93 34.09 8.93
CA THR A 431 26.73 34.39 10.12
C THR A 431 27.08 35.87 10.17
N VAL A 432 27.50 36.44 9.04
CA VAL A 432 27.91 37.85 8.93
C VAL A 432 26.70 38.80 8.95
N ASP A 433 25.62 38.45 8.26
CA ASP A 433 24.41 39.27 8.18
C ASP A 433 23.15 38.40 8.30
N LYS A 434 22.42 38.56 9.41
CA LYS A 434 21.17 37.81 9.65
C LYS A 434 20.08 38.13 8.63
N ALA A 435 20.12 39.29 7.96
CA ALA A 435 19.19 39.59 6.87
C ALA A 435 19.36 38.65 5.66
N MET A 436 20.53 38.02 5.52
CA MET A 436 20.78 37.05 4.44
C MET A 436 19.94 35.78 4.58
N ILE A 437 19.47 35.41 5.77
CA ILE A 437 18.57 34.26 5.97
C ILE A 437 17.28 34.49 5.16
N GLN A 438 16.62 35.63 5.37
CA GLN A 438 15.38 35.97 4.66
C GLN A 438 15.62 36.13 3.16
N LYS A 439 16.76 36.73 2.78
CA LYS A 439 17.11 36.93 1.37
C LYS A 439 17.31 35.60 0.63
N LEU A 440 18.07 34.67 1.23
CA LEU A 440 18.29 33.34 0.65
C LEU A 440 17.00 32.52 0.63
N GLN A 441 16.13 32.66 1.63
CA GLN A 441 14.79 32.06 1.59
C GLN A 441 13.98 32.59 0.40
N GLN A 442 13.97 33.92 0.19
CA GLN A 442 13.25 34.54 -0.92
C GLN A 442 13.79 34.13 -2.30
N GLU A 443 15.10 34.01 -2.47
CA GLU A 443 15.70 33.50 -3.72
C GLU A 443 15.27 32.05 -4.00
N LEU A 444 15.19 31.21 -2.97
CA LEU A 444 14.72 29.84 -3.12
C LEU A 444 13.22 29.80 -3.44
N VAL A 445 12.40 30.51 -2.66
CA VAL A 445 10.95 30.43 -2.76
C VAL A 445 10.42 31.18 -3.99
N ASN A 446 10.69 32.48 -4.09
CA ASN A 446 10.10 33.34 -5.11
C ASN A 446 10.73 33.16 -6.50
N HIS A 447 12.01 32.82 -6.54
CA HIS A 447 12.77 32.78 -7.79
C HIS A 447 13.14 31.37 -8.26
N THR A 448 12.93 30.35 -7.41
CA THR A 448 13.12 28.94 -7.79
C THR A 448 11.81 28.15 -7.70
N PHE A 449 11.14 28.13 -6.53
CA PHE A 449 9.95 27.30 -6.34
C PHE A 449 8.73 27.81 -7.11
N GLU A 450 8.37 29.09 -6.97
CA GLU A 450 7.18 29.65 -7.63
C GLU A 450 7.19 29.44 -9.17
N PRO A 451 8.29 29.72 -9.90
CA PRO A 451 8.36 29.42 -11.33
C PRO A 451 8.23 27.92 -11.66
N LEU A 452 8.82 27.03 -10.85
CA LEU A 452 8.73 25.57 -11.06
C LEU A 452 7.30 25.07 -10.83
N ILE A 453 6.63 25.56 -9.79
CA ILE A 453 5.24 25.21 -9.48
C ILE A 453 4.33 25.66 -10.62
N ASP A 454 4.48 26.90 -11.10
CA ASP A 454 3.68 27.42 -12.22
C ASP A 454 3.93 26.63 -13.51
N GLU A 455 5.18 26.24 -13.79
CA GLU A 455 5.53 25.40 -14.93
C GLU A 455 4.83 24.04 -14.87
N LEU A 456 4.93 23.33 -13.74
CA LEU A 456 4.32 22.02 -13.51
C LEU A 456 2.80 22.06 -13.71
N LEU A 457 2.15 23.01 -13.06
CA LEU A 457 0.69 23.16 -13.09
C LEU A 457 0.20 23.52 -14.49
N LYS A 458 0.88 24.47 -15.15
CA LYS A 458 0.53 24.90 -16.51
C LYS A 458 0.67 23.77 -17.54
N LYS A 459 1.77 23.01 -17.49
CA LYS A 459 1.99 21.87 -18.40
C LYS A 459 0.97 20.75 -18.18
N SER A 460 0.59 20.52 -16.93
CA SER A 460 -0.35 19.46 -16.55
C SER A 460 -1.83 19.87 -16.67
N GLY A 461 -2.12 21.15 -16.93
CA GLY A 461 -3.49 21.67 -17.07
C GLY A 461 -4.24 21.83 -15.73
N PHE A 462 -3.51 22.00 -14.63
CA PHE A 462 -4.08 22.19 -13.28
C PHE A 462 -3.82 23.60 -12.74
N SER A 463 -4.51 23.95 -11.66
CA SER A 463 -4.36 25.21 -10.93
C SER A 463 -3.84 24.96 -9.51
N ARG A 464 -3.35 26.02 -8.85
CA ARG A 464 -2.80 25.93 -7.49
C ARG A 464 -3.81 25.42 -6.47
N GLU A 465 -5.10 25.72 -6.66
CA GLU A 465 -6.17 25.27 -5.77
C GLU A 465 -6.31 23.74 -5.72
N ASN A 466 -5.74 23.00 -6.70
CA ASN A 466 -5.73 21.54 -6.71
C ASN A 466 -4.65 20.92 -5.80
N LEU A 467 -3.72 21.72 -5.28
CA LEU A 467 -2.65 21.25 -4.40
C LEU A 467 -3.18 20.97 -2.99
N ALA A 468 -2.81 19.80 -2.47
CA ALA A 468 -3.12 19.32 -1.12
C ALA A 468 -1.90 19.28 -0.20
N GLY A 469 -0.67 19.28 -0.74
CA GLY A 469 0.54 19.22 0.06
C GLY A 469 1.83 19.34 -0.75
N MET A 470 2.93 19.60 -0.05
CA MET A 470 4.27 19.49 -0.60
C MET A 470 5.21 18.77 0.38
N SER A 471 6.16 18.01 -0.14
CA SER A 471 7.26 17.42 0.63
C SER A 471 8.59 17.88 0.06
N ALA A 472 9.59 18.06 0.91
CA ALA A 472 10.93 18.48 0.50
C ALA A 472 12.02 17.69 1.24
N ALA A 473 12.93 17.11 0.46
CA ALA A 473 14.20 16.57 0.89
C ALA A 473 15.34 17.50 0.45
N GLY A 474 16.45 17.46 1.17
CA GLY A 474 17.63 18.28 0.89
C GLY A 474 18.61 18.24 2.06
N ASN A 475 19.81 18.76 1.85
CA ASN A 475 20.78 18.86 2.92
C ASN A 475 20.27 19.81 4.02
N ALA A 476 20.79 19.67 5.25
CA ALA A 476 20.28 20.38 6.41
C ALA A 476 20.27 21.91 6.20
N THR A 477 21.31 22.48 5.57
CA THR A 477 21.36 23.91 5.29
C THR A 477 20.23 24.37 4.36
N MET A 478 19.95 23.61 3.31
CA MET A 478 18.86 23.95 2.38
C MET A 478 17.49 23.94 3.08
N LEU A 479 17.25 22.95 3.94
CA LEU A 479 16.00 22.88 4.70
C LEU A 479 15.87 24.00 5.74
N HIS A 480 16.96 24.39 6.40
CA HIS A 480 16.97 25.53 7.32
C HIS A 480 16.65 26.83 6.61
N LEU A 481 17.31 27.09 5.46
CA LEU A 481 17.06 28.30 4.67
C LEU A 481 15.62 28.35 4.13
N LEU A 482 15.08 27.22 3.67
CA LEU A 482 13.67 27.13 3.25
C LEU A 482 12.71 27.47 4.40
N ALA A 483 13.00 26.96 5.61
CA ALA A 483 12.21 27.23 6.80
C ALA A 483 12.42 28.65 7.38
N GLY A 484 13.34 29.44 6.84
CA GLY A 484 13.71 30.75 7.38
C GLY A 484 14.44 30.66 8.73
N VAL A 485 15.09 29.52 8.99
CA VAL A 485 15.85 29.23 10.22
C VAL A 485 17.33 29.49 9.96
N ASP A 486 18.00 30.04 10.98
CA ASP A 486 19.43 30.39 10.91
C ASP A 486 20.33 29.14 10.80
N PRO A 487 21.09 28.98 9.70
CA PRO A 487 21.99 27.83 9.53
C PRO A 487 23.38 28.06 10.15
N SER A 488 23.67 29.25 10.69
CA SER A 488 25.01 29.63 11.20
C SER A 488 25.64 28.63 12.17
N PRO A 489 24.90 28.01 13.12
CA PRO A 489 25.47 27.03 14.05
C PRO A 489 26.10 25.80 13.37
N MET A 490 25.61 25.42 12.17
CA MET A 490 26.19 24.31 11.39
C MET A 490 27.53 24.65 10.75
N GLY A 491 27.93 25.93 10.71
CA GLY A 491 29.23 26.35 10.15
C GLY A 491 30.37 26.40 11.16
N ILE A 492 30.10 26.13 12.44
CA ILE A 492 31.07 26.26 13.53
C ILE A 492 31.02 24.98 14.37
N MET A 493 32.16 24.37 14.65
CA MET A 493 32.26 23.19 15.52
C MET A 493 31.55 23.47 16.86
N PRO A 494 30.60 22.62 17.31
CA PRO A 494 30.39 21.21 16.91
C PRO A 494 29.38 20.95 15.77
N PHE A 495 29.14 21.91 14.88
CA PHE A 495 28.30 21.78 13.67
C PHE A 495 26.85 21.41 13.97
N GLU A 496 26.23 22.07 14.95
CA GLU A 496 24.89 21.70 15.43
C GLU A 496 23.77 22.28 14.56
N PRO A 497 22.87 21.44 13.99
CA PRO A 497 21.65 21.91 13.34
C PRO A 497 20.62 22.43 14.35
N THR A 498 19.77 23.38 13.93
CA THR A 498 18.65 23.84 14.77
C THR A 498 17.50 22.82 14.81
N PHE A 499 17.31 22.08 13.72
CA PHE A 499 16.35 20.97 13.66
C PHE A 499 16.83 19.89 12.70
N LEU A 500 16.38 18.66 12.94
CA LEU A 500 16.66 17.48 12.10
C LEU A 500 15.44 16.58 11.95
N GLU A 501 14.43 16.75 12.80
CA GLU A 501 13.19 16.01 12.79
C GLU A 501 12.28 16.39 11.62
N HIS A 502 11.31 15.50 11.31
CA HIS A 502 10.22 15.82 10.38
C HIS A 502 9.50 17.08 10.85
N ARG A 503 9.39 18.06 9.95
CA ARG A 503 8.82 19.37 10.27
C ARG A 503 7.72 19.74 9.29
N GLN A 504 6.63 20.27 9.82
CA GLN A 504 5.60 20.91 9.01
C GLN A 504 5.79 22.43 9.04
N CYS A 505 5.88 23.04 7.86
CA CYS A 505 5.97 24.48 7.66
C CYS A 505 4.65 25.04 7.12
N ASP A 506 4.31 26.24 7.56
CA ASP A 506 3.19 27.00 7.01
C ASP A 506 3.57 27.56 5.63
N TRP A 507 2.75 27.26 4.63
CA TRP A 507 3.00 27.58 3.21
C TRP A 507 3.13 29.09 2.96
N GLN A 508 2.26 29.89 3.54
CA GLN A 508 2.26 31.33 3.34
C GLN A 508 3.37 32.00 4.16
N ALA A 509 3.69 31.49 5.35
CA ALA A 509 4.76 32.00 6.21
C ALA A 509 6.15 31.88 5.57
N ILE A 510 6.40 30.83 4.77
CA ILE A 510 7.64 30.69 4.01
C ILE A 510 7.67 31.51 2.71
N GLY A 511 6.54 32.13 2.34
CA GLY A 511 6.43 33.03 1.20
C GLY A 511 5.85 32.42 -0.09
N LEU A 512 5.33 31.19 -0.05
CA LEU A 512 4.68 30.60 -1.23
C LEU A 512 3.28 31.20 -1.44
N THR A 513 2.92 31.41 -2.71
CA THR A 513 1.66 32.05 -3.08
C THR A 513 0.49 31.10 -2.85
N TRP A 514 -0.50 31.59 -2.10
CA TRP A 514 -1.79 30.92 -1.90
C TRP A 514 -2.92 31.95 -1.75
N ASP A 515 -4.02 31.77 -2.49
CA ASP A 515 -5.21 32.61 -2.36
C ASP A 515 -6.17 32.02 -1.33
N GLN A 516 -6.66 32.85 -0.40
CA GLN A 516 -7.62 32.44 0.62
C GLN A 516 -8.98 32.00 0.03
N ALA A 517 -9.31 32.44 -1.18
CA ALA A 517 -10.49 31.97 -1.91
C ALA A 517 -10.42 30.46 -2.20
N TRP A 518 -9.22 29.88 -2.24
CA TRP A 518 -8.99 28.44 -2.37
C TRP A 518 -9.00 27.74 -1.01
N GLY A 519 -9.47 28.35 0.08
CA GLY A 519 -9.47 27.76 1.43
C GLY A 519 -8.07 27.68 2.06
N ASP A 520 -7.92 26.78 3.04
CA ASP A 520 -6.67 26.65 3.80
C ASP A 520 -5.50 26.23 2.91
N ALA A 521 -4.34 26.85 3.16
CA ALA A 521 -3.12 26.56 2.42
C ALA A 521 -2.61 25.14 2.74
N PRO A 522 -2.04 24.44 1.75
CA PRO A 522 -1.51 23.11 1.94
C PRO A 522 -0.29 23.12 2.87
N ALA A 523 0.00 21.98 3.49
CA ALA A 523 1.18 21.85 4.33
C ALA A 523 2.45 21.62 3.50
N LEU A 524 3.57 22.20 3.91
CA LEU A 524 4.91 21.80 3.46
C LEU A 524 5.56 20.91 4.51
N HIS A 525 5.97 19.71 4.13
CA HIS A 525 6.69 18.76 4.98
C HIS A 525 8.17 18.72 4.63
N LEU A 526 9.03 19.05 5.58
CA LEU A 526 10.48 18.88 5.47
C LEU A 526 10.85 17.50 6.03
N LEU A 527 11.53 16.68 5.23
CA LEU A 527 11.94 15.34 5.64
C LEU A 527 13.03 15.39 6.74
N PRO A 528 13.16 14.33 7.55
CA PRO A 528 14.15 14.26 8.63
C PRO A 528 15.56 13.99 8.10
N GLY A 529 16.58 14.61 8.72
CA GLY A 529 18.01 14.41 8.45
C GLY A 529 18.75 13.86 9.68
N ALA A 530 20.04 13.52 9.54
CA ALA A 530 20.83 12.90 10.61
C ALA A 530 21.84 13.85 11.28
N ALA A 531 22.44 14.77 10.52
CA ALA A 531 23.42 15.75 11.02
C ALA A 531 23.51 16.97 10.09
N ALA A 532 24.38 17.94 10.40
CA ALA A 532 24.58 19.14 9.59
C ALA A 532 24.96 18.85 8.12
N TYR A 533 25.81 17.85 7.92
CA TYR A 533 26.30 17.48 6.58
C TYR A 533 25.75 16.12 6.09
N VAL A 534 24.91 15.47 6.89
CA VAL A 534 24.14 14.28 6.47
C VAL A 534 22.66 14.61 6.58
N GLY A 535 22.12 15.16 5.49
CA GLY A 535 20.79 15.74 5.47
C GLY A 535 19.68 14.75 5.16
N ALA A 536 18.49 15.31 4.94
CA ALA A 536 17.28 14.54 4.65
C ALA A 536 17.31 13.94 3.24
N ASP A 537 18.05 14.55 2.32
CA ASP A 537 18.37 14.00 1.00
C ASP A 537 19.02 12.61 1.08
N LEU A 538 20.05 12.47 1.93
CA LEU A 538 20.75 11.21 2.08
C LEU A 538 19.92 10.17 2.85
N VAL A 539 19.19 10.58 3.89
CA VAL A 539 18.25 9.70 4.62
C VAL A 539 17.12 9.22 3.71
N ALA A 540 16.55 10.11 2.89
CA ALA A 540 15.58 9.78 1.87
C ALA A 540 16.17 8.76 0.88
N GLY A 541 17.43 8.96 0.48
CA GLY A 541 18.12 8.03 -0.41
C GLY A 541 18.45 6.67 0.21
N PHE A 542 18.78 6.64 1.50
CA PHE A 542 19.00 5.40 2.27
C PHE A 542 17.75 4.50 2.25
N LEU A 543 16.57 5.11 2.36
CA LEU A 543 15.32 4.40 2.26
C LEU A 543 14.98 4.01 0.81
N ALA A 544 15.05 4.95 -0.13
CA ALA A 544 14.67 4.73 -1.53
C ALA A 544 15.54 3.67 -2.24
N SER A 545 16.83 3.63 -1.91
CA SER A 545 17.77 2.61 -2.39
C SER A 545 17.53 1.22 -1.80
N GLY A 546 16.77 1.12 -0.71
CA GLY A 546 16.54 -0.12 0.03
C GLY A 546 17.71 -0.58 0.89
N GLN A 547 18.79 0.21 0.94
CA GLN A 547 19.97 -0.09 1.76
C GLN A 547 19.59 -0.31 3.23
N CYS A 548 18.61 0.44 3.76
CA CYS A 548 18.15 0.28 5.13
C CYS A 548 17.65 -1.12 5.50
N TYR A 549 17.32 -1.95 4.51
CA TYR A 549 16.91 -3.34 4.72
C TYR A 549 18.03 -4.35 4.44
N ASP A 550 19.18 -3.95 3.92
CA ASP A 550 20.26 -4.87 3.57
C ASP A 550 20.88 -5.55 4.79
N THR A 551 21.11 -6.86 4.69
CA THR A 551 21.72 -7.65 5.77
C THR A 551 23.24 -7.73 5.62
N GLY A 552 23.77 -7.69 4.39
CA GLY A 552 25.21 -7.63 4.17
C GLY A 552 25.77 -6.20 4.20
N PRO A 553 27.09 -6.06 4.23
CA PRO A 553 27.74 -4.76 4.16
C PRO A 553 27.42 -4.09 2.82
N SER A 554 26.97 -2.84 2.89
CA SER A 554 26.49 -2.06 1.75
C SER A 554 26.82 -0.58 1.93
N LEU A 555 26.92 0.15 0.83
CA LEU A 555 27.18 1.59 0.81
C LEU A 555 26.12 2.30 -0.04
N LEU A 556 25.69 3.48 0.38
CA LEU A 556 25.07 4.49 -0.48
C LEU A 556 26.08 5.62 -0.61
N VAL A 557 26.43 5.98 -1.83
CA VAL A 557 27.35 7.07 -2.16
C VAL A 557 26.59 8.03 -3.06
N ASP A 558 26.27 9.21 -2.55
CA ASP A 558 25.75 10.32 -3.36
C ASP A 558 26.92 11.20 -3.80
N VAL A 559 27.10 11.34 -5.11
CA VAL A 559 28.18 12.15 -5.70
C VAL A 559 27.57 13.43 -6.27
N GLY A 560 27.72 14.51 -5.52
CA GLY A 560 27.38 15.86 -5.92
C GLY A 560 28.53 16.85 -5.66
N THR A 561 28.18 18.04 -5.19
CA THR A 561 29.16 19.06 -4.76
C THR A 561 29.96 18.56 -3.55
N ASN A 562 29.32 17.76 -2.70
CA ASN A 562 29.96 16.97 -1.66
C ASN A 562 29.80 15.49 -2.05
N GLY A 563 30.61 14.63 -1.41
CA GLY A 563 30.35 13.19 -1.42
C GLY A 563 29.72 12.78 -0.11
N GLU A 564 28.42 12.54 -0.09
CA GLU A 564 27.70 12.04 1.07
C GLU A 564 27.61 10.50 1.03
N ILE A 565 27.95 9.85 2.14
CA ILE A 565 28.09 8.38 2.18
C ILE A 565 27.40 7.80 3.41
N ILE A 566 26.63 6.72 3.23
CA ILE A 566 26.12 5.87 4.30
C ILE A 566 26.65 4.45 4.13
N PHE A 567 27.31 3.93 5.15
CA PHE A 567 27.67 2.53 5.28
C PHE A 567 26.67 1.81 6.20
N LYS A 568 26.25 0.62 5.78
CA LYS A 568 25.42 -0.26 6.61
C LYS A 568 25.93 -1.69 6.58
N HIS A 569 26.09 -2.29 7.77
CA HIS A 569 26.27 -3.73 7.93
C HIS A 569 25.57 -4.20 9.21
N ASN A 570 24.55 -5.04 9.07
CA ASN A 570 23.66 -5.41 10.19
C ASN A 570 23.12 -4.15 10.90
N ASP A 571 23.40 -3.99 12.19
CA ASP A 571 22.99 -2.84 13.00
C ASP A 571 23.98 -1.68 12.98
N THR A 572 25.20 -1.88 12.47
CA THR A 572 26.17 -0.81 12.26
C THR A 572 25.72 0.07 11.11
N LEU A 573 25.52 1.35 11.40
CA LEU A 573 25.09 2.37 10.45
C LEU A 573 25.95 3.62 10.65
N LEU A 574 26.86 3.85 9.71
CA LEU A 574 27.81 4.97 9.76
C LEU A 574 27.52 5.92 8.60
N GLY A 575 27.61 7.22 8.83
CA GLY A 575 27.48 8.25 7.80
C GLY A 575 28.67 9.18 7.77
N CYS A 576 28.99 9.77 6.62
CA CYS A 576 29.92 10.89 6.54
C CYS A 576 29.63 11.77 5.32
N ALA A 577 30.22 12.97 5.32
CA ALA A 577 30.23 13.85 4.16
C ALA A 577 31.66 14.28 3.85
N THR A 578 32.01 14.29 2.57
CA THR A 578 33.34 14.64 2.07
C THR A 578 33.27 15.94 1.28
N ALA A 579 34.23 16.84 1.52
CA ALA A 579 34.37 18.09 0.77
C ALA A 579 35.08 17.82 -0.58
N ALA A 580 34.41 17.14 -1.51
CA ALA A 580 34.94 16.84 -2.84
C ALA A 580 35.04 18.10 -3.72
N GLY A 581 34.10 19.04 -3.53
CA GLY A 581 33.95 20.21 -4.39
C GLY A 581 33.25 19.88 -5.71
N PRO A 582 32.74 20.90 -6.43
CA PRO A 582 31.84 20.69 -7.57
C PRO A 582 32.57 20.37 -8.89
N ALA A 583 33.80 19.82 -8.83
CA ALA A 583 34.61 19.56 -10.02
C ALA A 583 33.91 18.59 -10.99
N PHE A 584 33.27 17.54 -10.47
CA PHE A 584 32.50 16.58 -11.28
C PHE A 584 31.17 17.14 -11.78
N GLU A 585 30.72 18.29 -11.28
CA GLU A 585 29.61 19.05 -11.86
C GLU A 585 30.04 20.02 -12.97
N GLY A 586 31.35 20.04 -13.29
CA GLY A 586 31.95 20.94 -14.28
C GLY A 586 32.35 22.31 -13.73
N ALA A 587 32.04 22.62 -12.46
CA ALA A 587 32.34 23.93 -11.89
C ALA A 587 33.84 24.08 -11.57
N GLY A 588 34.39 25.25 -11.91
CA GLY A 588 35.82 25.52 -11.74
C GLY A 588 36.72 24.88 -12.81
N LEU A 589 36.15 24.25 -13.84
CA LEU A 589 36.83 23.70 -15.01
C LEU A 589 36.47 24.53 -16.25
N LYS A 590 37.45 24.88 -17.08
CA LYS A 590 37.28 25.84 -18.18
C LYS A 590 36.39 25.33 -19.31
N ALA A 591 36.47 24.03 -19.59
CA ALA A 591 35.58 23.35 -20.52
C ALA A 591 34.43 22.64 -19.78
N GLY A 592 34.33 22.78 -18.46
CA GLY A 592 33.38 22.05 -17.65
C GLY A 592 31.97 22.62 -17.77
N ILE A 593 31.02 21.74 -18.07
CA ILE A 593 29.59 22.02 -18.08
C ILE A 593 28.84 20.85 -17.45
N ARG A 594 27.56 21.05 -17.15
CA ARG A 594 26.71 19.95 -16.69
C ARG A 594 26.31 19.05 -17.85
N ALA A 595 25.89 17.83 -17.52
CA ALA A 595 25.31 16.92 -18.51
C ALA A 595 24.02 17.54 -19.09
N GLY A 596 23.93 17.56 -20.42
CA GLY A 596 22.85 18.16 -21.19
C GLY A 596 23.27 18.27 -22.66
N ASP A 597 22.36 18.71 -23.52
CA ASP A 597 22.62 18.81 -24.97
C ASP A 597 23.92 19.60 -25.27
N GLY A 598 24.82 18.99 -26.03
CA GLY A 598 26.12 19.56 -26.38
C GLY A 598 27.25 19.28 -25.37
N ALA A 599 26.97 18.64 -24.25
CA ALA A 599 28.02 18.16 -23.35
C ALA A 599 28.64 16.86 -23.86
N VAL A 600 29.98 16.82 -23.92
CA VAL A 600 30.71 15.56 -24.09
C VAL A 600 30.51 14.75 -22.81
N SER A 601 29.93 13.55 -22.94
CA SER A 601 29.68 12.63 -21.84
C SER A 601 30.64 11.45 -21.79
N HIS A 602 31.20 11.04 -22.93
CA HIS A 602 32.21 9.99 -22.99
C HIS A 602 33.40 10.38 -23.85
N ILE A 603 34.57 9.89 -23.44
CA ILE A 603 35.82 10.06 -24.18
C ILE A 603 36.43 8.68 -24.41
N GLN A 604 36.79 8.35 -25.63
CA GLN A 604 37.68 7.23 -25.94
C GLN A 604 39.04 7.75 -26.39
N ILE A 605 40.10 7.02 -26.05
CA ILE A 605 41.48 7.38 -26.39
C ILE A 605 42.09 6.26 -27.22
N ALA A 606 42.39 6.55 -28.48
CA ALA A 606 43.24 5.70 -29.31
C ALA A 606 44.69 6.22 -29.23
N THR A 607 45.67 5.32 -29.22
CA THR A 607 47.10 5.69 -29.09
C THR A 607 47.91 5.49 -30.37
N ASP A 608 47.33 4.87 -31.41
CA ASP A 608 48.00 4.62 -32.70
C ASP A 608 47.02 4.82 -33.88
N PRO A 609 46.94 6.03 -34.46
CA PRO A 609 47.53 7.29 -33.97
C PRO A 609 46.77 7.85 -32.75
N ILE A 610 47.35 8.84 -32.07
CA ILE A 610 46.69 9.50 -30.93
C ILE A 610 45.44 10.26 -31.39
N ALA A 611 44.28 9.78 -30.97
CA ALA A 611 42.99 10.36 -31.25
C ALA A 611 42.07 10.28 -30.05
N PHE A 612 41.22 11.31 -29.91
CA PHE A 612 40.19 11.40 -28.89
C PHE A 612 38.85 11.35 -29.61
N ASP A 613 38.08 10.31 -29.34
CA ASP A 613 36.70 10.19 -29.82
C ASP A 613 35.75 10.67 -28.73
N LEU A 614 34.90 11.63 -29.07
CA LEU A 614 34.08 12.38 -28.12
C LEU A 614 32.61 12.10 -28.38
N GLN A 615 31.94 11.47 -27.43
CA GLN A 615 30.51 11.27 -27.49
C GLN A 615 29.79 12.46 -26.85
N VAL A 616 28.88 13.08 -27.59
CA VAL A 616 28.12 14.26 -27.17
C VAL A 616 26.69 13.86 -26.84
N ILE A 617 26.12 14.42 -25.77
CA ILE A 617 24.71 14.30 -25.44
C ILE A 617 23.90 15.12 -26.46
N GLY A 618 22.91 14.49 -27.08
CA GLY A 618 22.07 15.10 -28.11
C GLY A 618 22.72 15.16 -29.50
N GLU A 619 21.96 15.59 -30.51
CA GLU A 619 22.42 15.69 -31.90
C GLU A 619 22.96 17.10 -32.22
N THR A 620 23.95 17.57 -31.46
CA THR A 620 24.52 18.92 -31.57
C THR A 620 26.04 18.93 -31.47
N GLN A 621 26.67 20.08 -31.76
CA GLN A 621 28.12 20.27 -31.62
C GLN A 621 28.53 20.33 -30.14
N PRO A 622 29.73 19.84 -29.79
CA PRO A 622 30.21 19.89 -28.42
C PRO A 622 30.49 21.34 -27.98
N ILE A 623 29.95 21.72 -26.82
CA ILE A 623 30.14 23.06 -26.21
C ILE A 623 30.90 22.99 -24.88
N GLY A 624 31.12 21.80 -24.35
CA GLY A 624 31.86 21.55 -23.11
C GLY A 624 31.92 20.06 -22.76
N MET A 625 32.49 19.73 -21.61
CA MET A 625 32.62 18.39 -21.05
C MET A 625 31.89 18.31 -19.71
N CYS A 626 31.14 17.23 -19.47
CA CYS A 626 30.56 16.97 -18.16
C CYS A 626 31.41 16.00 -17.33
N GLY A 627 31.04 15.82 -16.06
CA GLY A 627 31.80 15.02 -15.09
C GLY A 627 32.16 13.61 -15.58
N SER A 628 31.24 12.93 -16.28
CA SER A 628 31.49 11.59 -16.82
C SER A 628 32.63 11.56 -17.83
N ALA A 629 32.75 12.59 -18.69
CA ALA A 629 33.85 12.70 -19.64
C ALA A 629 35.20 12.97 -18.95
N TYR A 630 35.20 13.73 -17.86
CA TYR A 630 36.42 13.93 -17.07
C TYR A 630 36.88 12.63 -16.39
N ILE A 631 35.95 11.81 -15.90
CA ILE A 631 36.26 10.49 -15.33
C ILE A 631 36.80 9.54 -16.40
N ASP A 632 36.18 9.51 -17.58
CA ASP A 632 36.69 8.77 -18.73
C ASP A 632 38.11 9.22 -19.09
N LEU A 633 38.38 10.53 -19.09
CA LEU A 633 39.71 11.07 -19.36
C LEU A 633 40.73 10.59 -18.34
N LEU A 634 40.41 10.61 -17.04
CA LEU A 634 41.30 10.11 -15.98
C LEU A 634 41.57 8.62 -16.15
N ALA A 635 40.51 7.80 -16.23
CA ALA A 635 40.60 6.35 -16.31
C ALA A 635 41.31 5.86 -17.57
N ARG A 636 40.86 6.32 -18.74
CA ARG A 636 41.41 5.89 -20.03
C ARG A 636 42.74 6.56 -20.31
N GLY A 637 42.93 7.80 -19.84
CA GLY A 637 44.22 8.48 -19.90
C GLY A 637 45.28 7.71 -19.13
N ARG A 638 44.94 7.27 -17.91
CA ARG A 638 45.82 6.43 -17.09
C ARG A 638 46.11 5.09 -17.72
N THR A 639 45.08 4.39 -18.20
CA THR A 639 45.18 3.05 -18.78
C THR A 639 45.97 3.04 -20.09
N SER A 640 45.75 4.05 -20.95
CA SER A 640 46.52 4.22 -22.19
C SER A 640 47.95 4.70 -21.94
N GLY A 641 48.21 5.29 -20.78
CA GLY A 641 49.48 5.94 -20.43
C GLY A 641 49.62 7.35 -20.99
N VAL A 642 48.56 7.95 -21.52
CA VAL A 642 48.53 9.38 -21.89
C VAL A 642 48.67 10.26 -20.66
N ILE A 643 48.16 9.79 -19.52
CA ILE A 643 48.28 10.41 -18.19
C ILE A 643 49.05 9.43 -17.29
N ASP A 644 50.04 9.92 -16.54
CA ASP A 644 50.75 9.13 -15.54
C ASP A 644 49.97 8.98 -14.22
N ASP A 645 50.55 8.30 -13.23
CA ASP A 645 49.96 8.06 -11.91
C ASP A 645 49.72 9.33 -11.09
N ARG A 646 50.39 10.44 -11.45
CA ARG A 646 50.31 11.74 -10.76
C ARG A 646 49.41 12.74 -11.49
N GLY A 647 48.85 12.36 -12.64
CA GLY A 647 48.00 13.24 -13.44
C GLY A 647 48.73 14.10 -14.46
N HIS A 648 50.00 13.82 -14.77
CA HIS A 648 50.76 14.54 -15.80
C HIS A 648 50.67 13.87 -17.16
N PHE A 649 50.76 14.66 -18.23
CA PHE A 649 50.75 14.13 -19.60
C PHE A 649 52.10 13.51 -19.98
N ASP A 650 52.11 12.24 -20.42
CA ASP A 650 53.35 11.53 -20.77
C ASP A 650 53.77 11.76 -22.24
N ILE A 651 54.32 12.95 -22.49
CA ILE A 651 54.86 13.34 -23.81
C ILE A 651 56.05 12.48 -24.24
N LYS A 652 56.80 11.93 -23.27
CA LYS A 652 57.99 11.10 -23.57
C LYS A 652 57.58 9.79 -24.21
N ARG A 653 56.52 9.16 -23.68
CA ARG A 653 55.95 7.93 -24.23
C ARG A 653 55.21 8.18 -25.54
N PHE A 654 54.59 9.36 -25.66
CA PHE A 654 53.74 9.72 -26.79
C PHE A 654 54.18 11.03 -27.45
N PRO A 655 55.21 11.01 -28.32
CA PRO A 655 55.71 12.22 -28.97
C PRO A 655 54.65 12.98 -29.76
N ASP A 656 53.68 12.30 -30.38
CA ASP A 656 52.59 12.92 -31.13
C ASP A 656 51.66 13.76 -30.25
N LEU A 657 51.61 13.48 -28.95
CA LEU A 657 50.85 14.25 -27.96
C LEU A 657 51.37 15.69 -27.85
N SER A 658 52.66 15.93 -28.13
CA SER A 658 53.27 17.26 -28.11
C SER A 658 52.58 18.24 -29.05
N SER A 659 52.05 17.76 -30.18
CA SER A 659 51.31 18.59 -31.15
C SER A 659 49.95 19.07 -30.62
N ARG A 660 49.41 18.37 -29.62
CA ARG A 660 48.10 18.66 -28.98
C ARG A 660 48.24 19.35 -27.64
N ILE A 661 49.43 19.37 -27.04
CA ILE A 661 49.69 20.03 -25.76
C ILE A 661 50.21 21.45 -26.01
N LYS A 662 49.57 22.43 -25.36
CA LYS A 662 50.08 23.80 -25.30
C LYS A 662 50.64 24.09 -23.91
N CYS A 663 51.86 24.60 -23.89
CA CYS A 663 52.54 25.10 -22.70
C CYS A 663 52.79 26.60 -22.89
N GLU A 664 51.92 27.44 -22.36
CA GLU A 664 52.13 28.90 -22.32
C GLU A 664 52.96 29.26 -21.08
N GLU A 665 53.81 30.29 -21.16
CA GLU A 665 54.63 30.71 -20.02
C GLU A 665 53.77 31.00 -18.77
N GLY A 666 54.10 30.35 -17.66
CA GLY A 666 53.38 30.50 -16.39
C GLY A 666 52.04 29.77 -16.30
N ARG A 667 51.69 28.92 -17.27
CA ARG A 667 50.46 28.09 -17.25
C ARG A 667 50.80 26.60 -17.29
N SER A 668 49.96 25.79 -16.64
CA SER A 668 50.08 24.34 -16.67
C SER A 668 49.88 23.79 -18.09
N PRO A 669 50.57 22.69 -18.46
CA PRO A 669 50.36 22.01 -19.73
C PRO A 669 48.87 21.75 -19.98
N THR A 670 48.42 22.04 -21.20
CA THR A 670 47.00 21.94 -21.59
C THR A 670 46.84 21.05 -22.81
N LEU A 671 46.13 19.94 -22.65
CA LEU A 671 45.80 19.00 -23.71
C LEU A 671 44.58 19.48 -24.50
N HIS A 672 44.71 19.59 -25.82
CA HIS A 672 43.60 19.88 -26.73
C HIS A 672 42.97 18.60 -27.28
N LEU A 673 41.69 18.40 -26.97
CA LEU A 673 40.93 17.22 -27.39
C LEU A 673 40.33 17.37 -28.80
N GLY A 674 40.16 18.61 -29.27
CA GLY A 674 39.47 18.93 -30.53
C GLY A 674 38.24 19.80 -30.27
N HIS A 675 37.63 20.34 -31.33
CA HIS A 675 36.39 21.15 -31.24
C HIS A 675 36.47 22.34 -30.24
N GLY A 676 37.67 22.87 -29.99
CA GLY A 676 37.87 23.94 -29.01
C GLY A 676 37.87 23.47 -27.55
N LEU A 677 37.72 22.17 -27.28
CA LEU A 677 37.79 21.58 -25.95
C LEU A 677 39.23 21.28 -25.53
N TYR A 678 39.51 21.46 -24.24
CA TYR A 678 40.82 21.29 -23.66
C TYR A 678 40.75 21.02 -22.16
N VAL A 679 41.81 20.40 -21.62
CA VAL A 679 41.97 20.12 -20.19
C VAL A 679 43.42 20.34 -19.79
N SER A 680 43.67 21.07 -18.71
CA SER A 680 45.00 21.32 -18.16
C SER A 680 45.37 20.39 -17.00
N GLU A 681 46.66 20.21 -16.74
CA GLU A 681 47.12 19.43 -15.58
C GLU A 681 46.66 20.03 -14.24
N ALA A 682 46.47 21.35 -14.15
CA ALA A 682 45.89 21.99 -12.97
C ALA A 682 44.42 21.59 -12.75
N GLU A 683 43.67 21.40 -13.84
CA GLU A 683 42.30 20.89 -13.78
C GLU A 683 42.27 19.40 -13.43
N ILE A 684 43.20 18.60 -13.97
CA ILE A 684 43.39 17.20 -13.56
C ILE A 684 43.67 17.12 -12.07
N ALA A 685 44.59 17.93 -11.53
CA ALA A 685 44.89 17.95 -10.09
C ALA A 685 43.65 18.25 -9.24
N ARG A 686 42.76 19.17 -9.66
CA ARG A 686 41.49 19.44 -8.96
C ARG A 686 40.54 18.26 -9.00
N LEU A 687 40.47 17.55 -10.12
CA LEU A 687 39.68 16.33 -10.25
C LEU A 687 40.22 15.20 -9.36
N LEU A 688 41.55 15.08 -9.25
CA LEU A 688 42.20 14.11 -8.35
C LEU A 688 41.89 14.41 -6.88
N GLN A 689 41.87 15.68 -6.47
CA GLN A 689 41.46 16.08 -5.13
C GLN A 689 40.00 15.72 -4.83
N ALA A 690 39.08 16.00 -5.76
CA ALA A 690 37.67 15.65 -5.62
C ALA A 690 37.47 14.12 -5.53
N LYS A 691 38.15 13.38 -6.39
CA LYS A 691 38.19 11.91 -6.39
C LYS A 691 38.69 11.37 -5.05
N ALA A 692 39.84 11.87 -4.60
CA ALA A 692 40.51 11.43 -3.39
C ALA A 692 39.64 11.66 -2.16
N ALA A 693 38.92 12.79 -2.08
CA ALA A 693 38.01 13.09 -0.98
C ALA A 693 36.90 12.02 -0.85
N ILE A 694 36.25 11.68 -1.96
CA ILE A 694 35.17 10.68 -1.99
C ILE A 694 35.72 9.29 -1.65
N ALA A 695 36.81 8.89 -2.33
CA ALA A 695 37.46 7.60 -2.12
C ALA A 695 37.93 7.43 -0.66
N ALA A 696 38.52 8.47 -0.07
CA ALA A 696 38.97 8.46 1.31
C ALA A 696 37.81 8.38 2.31
N GLY A 697 36.70 9.07 2.05
CA GLY A 697 35.49 8.93 2.87
C GLY A 697 34.97 7.49 2.88
N ILE A 698 34.90 6.85 1.71
CA ILE A 698 34.49 5.44 1.59
C ILE A 698 35.44 4.56 2.39
N LEU A 699 36.76 4.68 2.16
CA LEU A 699 37.76 3.83 2.83
C LEU A 699 37.78 4.04 4.34
N THR A 700 37.59 5.27 4.82
CA THR A 700 37.54 5.59 6.26
C THR A 700 36.35 4.92 6.94
N LEU A 701 35.17 4.95 6.33
CA LEU A 701 33.99 4.25 6.86
C LEU A 701 34.21 2.73 6.91
N LEU A 702 34.85 2.18 5.88
CA LEU A 702 35.15 0.76 5.79
C LEU A 702 36.21 0.32 6.81
N ASP A 703 37.26 1.11 7.02
CA ASP A 703 38.28 0.87 8.03
C ASP A 703 37.68 0.93 9.44
N LYS A 704 36.85 1.95 9.72
CA LYS A 704 36.10 2.06 10.98
C LYS A 704 35.21 0.84 11.24
N ALA A 705 34.58 0.30 10.20
CA ALA A 705 33.73 -0.88 10.28
C ALA A 705 34.50 -2.21 10.26
N GLY A 706 35.81 -2.20 9.99
CA GLY A 706 36.63 -3.40 9.82
C GLY A 706 36.20 -4.27 8.63
N VAL A 707 35.74 -3.66 7.54
CA VAL A 707 35.20 -4.34 6.34
C VAL A 707 36.07 -4.01 5.13
N HIS A 708 36.42 -5.01 4.30
CA HIS A 708 37.11 -4.74 3.05
C HIS A 708 36.13 -4.43 1.91
N VAL A 709 36.58 -3.64 0.93
CA VAL A 709 35.79 -3.30 -0.27
C VAL A 709 35.26 -4.56 -0.98
N THR A 710 36.05 -5.64 -0.99
CA THR A 710 35.66 -6.92 -1.60
C THR A 710 34.47 -7.59 -0.92
N ASP A 711 34.22 -7.28 0.36
CA ASP A 711 33.13 -7.84 1.16
C ASP A 711 31.80 -7.11 0.91
N ILE A 712 31.86 -5.89 0.35
CA ILE A 712 30.67 -5.08 0.06
C ILE A 712 29.79 -5.81 -0.94
N LYS A 713 28.55 -6.10 -0.55
CA LYS A 713 27.59 -6.78 -1.44
C LYS A 713 27.00 -5.83 -2.48
N ARG A 714 26.82 -4.57 -2.09
CA ARG A 714 26.17 -3.56 -2.92
C ARG A 714 26.67 -2.16 -2.56
N LEU A 715 27.06 -1.40 -3.58
CA LEU A 715 27.25 0.03 -3.55
C LEU A 715 26.13 0.65 -4.40
N TYR A 716 25.25 1.43 -3.77
CA TYR A 716 24.25 2.24 -4.44
C TYR A 716 24.89 3.59 -4.78
N LEU A 717 25.06 3.87 -6.07
CA LEU A 717 25.63 5.12 -6.55
C LEU A 717 24.48 6.07 -6.95
N ALA A 718 24.32 7.14 -6.17
CA ALA A 718 23.31 8.17 -6.32
C ALA A 718 23.91 9.46 -6.91
N GLY A 719 23.02 10.42 -7.17
CA GLY A 719 23.37 11.76 -7.64
C GLY A 719 23.25 11.93 -9.16
N GLY A 720 23.15 13.20 -9.58
CA GLY A 720 23.03 13.56 -11.01
C GLY A 720 24.25 13.16 -11.85
N PHE A 721 25.41 13.01 -11.20
CA PHE A 721 26.64 12.50 -11.80
C PHE A 721 26.52 11.04 -12.24
N GLY A 722 25.84 10.19 -11.46
CA GLY A 722 25.75 8.75 -11.71
C GLY A 722 24.98 8.36 -12.98
N MET A 723 24.15 9.23 -13.53
CA MET A 723 23.28 8.90 -14.67
C MET A 723 24.03 8.71 -16.00
N HIS A 724 25.20 9.35 -16.16
CA HIS A 724 25.99 9.29 -17.39
C HIS A 724 27.41 8.75 -17.18
N VAL A 725 27.76 8.35 -15.95
CA VAL A 725 29.09 7.86 -15.64
C VAL A 725 29.28 6.44 -16.17
N ASP A 726 30.41 6.20 -16.85
CA ASP A 726 30.88 4.83 -17.12
C ASP A 726 31.41 4.25 -15.80
N LEU A 727 30.74 3.20 -15.30
CA LEU A 727 31.08 2.59 -14.01
C LEU A 727 32.50 2.00 -14.00
N GLN A 728 32.99 1.50 -15.14
CA GLN A 728 34.35 0.98 -15.23
C GLN A 728 35.34 2.14 -15.13
N SER A 729 35.09 3.26 -15.78
CA SER A 729 35.91 4.47 -15.63
C SER A 729 35.88 5.04 -14.22
N ALA A 730 34.76 4.97 -13.50
CA ALA A 730 34.71 5.36 -12.08
C ALA A 730 35.60 4.48 -11.19
N ILE A 731 35.66 3.17 -11.47
CA ILE A 731 36.56 2.23 -10.78
C ILE A 731 38.02 2.50 -11.18
N ASP A 732 38.30 2.55 -12.49
CA ASP A 732 39.65 2.65 -13.05
C ASP A 732 40.33 4.00 -12.79
N SER A 733 39.55 5.07 -12.63
CA SER A 733 40.07 6.35 -12.14
C SER A 733 40.43 6.28 -10.66
N GLY A 734 39.86 5.33 -9.91
CA GLY A 734 39.98 5.22 -8.46
C GLY A 734 39.06 6.17 -7.70
N LEU A 735 37.93 6.59 -8.30
CA LEU A 735 36.83 7.24 -7.57
C LEU A 735 36.13 6.22 -6.66
N LEU A 736 36.00 4.97 -7.14
CA LEU A 736 35.47 3.83 -6.41
C LEU A 736 36.56 2.75 -6.28
N PRO A 737 37.62 2.99 -5.47
CA PRO A 737 38.80 2.13 -5.46
C PRO A 737 38.48 0.72 -4.94
N GLY A 738 38.94 -0.30 -5.68
CA GLY A 738 38.81 -1.71 -5.29
C GLY A 738 37.43 -2.34 -5.52
N PHE A 739 36.43 -1.56 -5.95
CA PHE A 739 35.12 -2.09 -6.29
C PHE A 739 35.13 -2.81 -7.64
N ARG A 740 34.16 -3.71 -7.80
CA ARG A 740 33.86 -4.41 -9.07
C ARG A 740 32.51 -3.96 -9.60
N LEU A 741 32.33 -4.06 -10.91
CA LEU A 741 31.08 -3.69 -11.58
C LEU A 741 29.84 -4.40 -11.00
N ASP A 742 29.95 -5.67 -10.63
CA ASP A 742 28.84 -6.46 -10.07
C ASP A 742 28.38 -5.96 -8.69
N GLN A 743 29.23 -5.20 -7.98
CA GLN A 743 28.89 -4.60 -6.70
C GLN A 743 28.11 -3.30 -6.84
N ILE A 744 28.12 -2.62 -7.99
CA ILE A 744 27.61 -1.25 -8.12
C ILE A 744 26.21 -1.24 -8.76
N GLN A 745 25.29 -0.49 -8.17
CA GLN A 745 23.99 -0.20 -8.73
C GLN A 745 23.75 1.31 -8.79
N LEU A 746 23.48 1.81 -9.99
CA LEU A 746 23.00 3.18 -10.19
C LEU A 746 21.56 3.31 -9.66
N VAL A 747 21.32 4.32 -8.81
CA VAL A 747 20.00 4.59 -8.20
C VAL A 747 19.45 5.98 -8.53
N GLY A 748 20.24 6.84 -9.18
CA GLY A 748 19.81 8.16 -9.68
C GLY A 748 19.56 9.17 -8.56
N ASN A 749 18.61 10.09 -8.77
CA ASN A 749 18.18 11.06 -7.74
C ASN A 749 17.33 10.40 -6.64
N THR A 750 18.01 9.82 -5.65
CA THR A 750 17.35 9.12 -4.53
C THR A 750 16.72 10.04 -3.50
N SER A 751 17.16 11.30 -3.41
CA SER A 751 16.54 12.35 -2.59
C SER A 751 15.09 12.61 -3.04
N LEU A 752 14.89 12.85 -4.33
CA LEU A 752 13.56 13.07 -4.92
C LEU A 752 12.67 11.83 -4.80
N ALA A 753 13.23 10.64 -5.02
CA ALA A 753 12.51 9.38 -4.84
C ALA A 753 12.04 9.20 -3.39
N GLY A 754 12.89 9.47 -2.40
CA GLY A 754 12.51 9.37 -1.00
C GLY A 754 11.50 10.45 -0.60
N SER A 755 11.59 11.69 -1.11
CA SER A 755 10.54 12.72 -0.92
C SER A 755 9.20 12.25 -1.47
N TYR A 756 9.18 11.67 -2.67
CA TYR A 756 7.98 11.08 -3.26
C TYR A 756 7.40 9.95 -2.41
N MET A 757 8.24 9.01 -1.98
CA MET A 757 7.82 7.92 -1.11
C MET A 757 7.25 8.43 0.22
N GLY A 758 7.89 9.43 0.84
CA GLY A 758 7.41 10.04 2.07
C GLY A 758 6.07 10.76 1.91
N MET A 759 5.77 11.30 0.72
CA MET A 759 4.46 11.87 0.39
C MET A 759 3.40 10.79 0.16
N MET A 760 3.77 9.64 -0.43
CA MET A 760 2.83 8.55 -0.75
C MET A 760 2.56 7.61 0.42
N ASP A 761 3.49 7.44 1.36
CA ASP A 761 3.38 6.54 2.51
C ASP A 761 3.77 7.27 3.79
N ARG A 762 2.75 7.74 4.54
CA ARG A 762 2.95 8.48 5.79
C ARG A 762 3.76 7.72 6.84
N ASP A 763 3.69 6.38 6.85
CA ASP A 763 4.42 5.56 7.82
C ASP A 763 5.94 5.65 7.56
N LEU A 764 6.36 5.92 6.33
CA LEU A 764 7.78 6.07 6.00
C LEU A 764 8.41 7.30 6.62
N MET A 765 7.64 8.33 6.97
CA MET A 765 8.18 9.53 7.63
C MET A 765 8.74 9.19 9.02
N GLN A 766 8.03 8.33 9.75
CA GLN A 766 8.50 7.80 11.03
C GLN A 766 9.73 6.90 10.82
N VAL A 767 9.70 6.01 9.83
CA VAL A 767 10.85 5.14 9.51
C VAL A 767 12.09 5.97 9.18
N MET A 768 11.98 7.01 8.35
CA MET A 768 13.10 7.91 8.05
C MET A 768 13.62 8.59 9.31
N SER A 769 12.72 9.07 10.18
CA SER A 769 13.10 9.72 11.44
C SER A 769 13.88 8.77 12.36
N GLU A 770 13.41 7.52 12.50
CA GLU A 770 14.08 6.49 13.29
C GLU A 770 15.43 6.09 12.70
N GLN A 771 15.53 5.93 11.38
CA GLN A 771 16.80 5.61 10.72
C GLN A 771 17.80 6.76 10.83
N ALA A 772 17.35 8.01 10.65
CA ALA A 772 18.20 9.20 10.79
C ALA A 772 18.87 9.26 12.17
N GLN A 773 18.11 8.98 13.23
CA GLN A 773 18.63 8.95 14.61
C GLN A 773 19.63 7.81 14.89
N ARG A 774 19.63 6.76 14.06
CA ARG A 774 20.54 5.62 14.19
C ARG A 774 21.87 5.79 13.44
N ILE A 775 21.94 6.74 12.51
CA ILE A 775 23.17 6.97 11.73
C ILE A 775 24.19 7.62 12.66
N ASP A 776 25.30 6.92 12.91
CA ASP A 776 26.47 7.49 13.58
C ASP A 776 27.28 8.29 12.54
N VAL A 777 27.18 9.61 12.59
CA VAL A 777 27.84 10.49 11.62
C VAL A 777 29.26 10.79 12.08
N LEU A 778 30.23 10.37 11.26
CA LEU A 778 31.64 10.60 11.50
C LEU A 778 32.09 11.93 10.93
N GLU A 779 32.69 12.75 11.79
CA GLU A 779 33.43 13.95 11.38
C GLU A 779 34.80 13.54 10.87
N LEU A 780 34.95 13.42 9.55
CA LEU A 780 36.15 12.84 8.90
C LEU A 780 37.46 13.56 9.28
N ASN A 781 37.41 14.86 9.59
CA ASN A 781 38.57 15.63 10.05
C ASN A 781 39.07 15.20 11.45
N THR A 782 38.29 14.42 12.19
CA THR A 782 38.66 13.85 13.49
C THR A 782 39.05 12.37 13.40
N GLU A 783 38.81 11.71 12.26
CA GLU A 783 39.16 10.31 12.02
C GLU A 783 40.62 10.19 11.54
N PRO A 784 41.53 9.55 12.31
CA PRO A 784 42.95 9.53 12.00
C PRO A 784 43.31 8.93 10.63
N ALA A 785 42.53 7.98 10.14
CA ALA A 785 42.77 7.29 8.87
C ALA A 785 42.40 8.14 7.64
N PHE A 786 41.58 9.19 7.80
CA PHE A 786 41.06 9.94 6.64
C PHE A 786 42.16 10.65 5.86
N GLU A 787 43.10 11.30 6.55
CA GLU A 787 44.20 12.04 5.89
C GLU A 787 45.12 11.08 5.10
N ASP A 788 45.47 9.94 5.69
CA ASP A 788 46.29 8.92 5.04
C ASP A 788 45.57 8.36 3.80
N HIS A 789 44.29 8.00 3.92
CA HIS A 789 43.49 7.57 2.78
C HIS A 789 43.37 8.65 1.71
N TYR A 790 43.18 9.91 2.08
CA TYR A 790 43.11 11.02 1.13
C TYR A 790 44.42 11.16 0.34
N ILE A 791 45.57 11.13 1.01
CA ILE A 791 46.88 11.22 0.37
C ILE A 791 47.10 10.04 -0.57
N ASP A 792 46.78 8.82 -0.14
CA ASP A 792 46.92 7.61 -0.96
C ASP A 792 46.04 7.65 -2.21
N GLN A 793 44.84 8.24 -2.10
CA GLN A 793 43.86 8.31 -3.19
C GLN A 793 44.05 9.51 -4.13
N LEU A 794 45.03 10.40 -3.89
CA LEU A 794 45.39 11.48 -4.83
C LEU A 794 45.97 10.96 -6.16
N MET A 795 46.49 9.72 -6.18
CA MET A 795 47.07 9.10 -7.36
C MET A 795 46.03 8.30 -8.17
N LEU A 796 46.34 8.07 -9.45
CA LEU A 796 45.56 7.29 -10.42
C LEU A 796 45.98 5.82 -10.53
#